data_AF-A0A7V3BX20-F1
#
_entry.id   AF-A0A7V3BX20-F1
#
_cell.length_a   1.000
_cell.length_b   1.000
_cell.length_c   1.000
_cell.angle_alpha   90.00
_cell.angle_beta   90.00
_cell.angle_gamma   90.00
#
_symmetry.space_group_name_H-M   'P 1'
#
loop_
_entity.id
_entity.type
_entity.pdbx_description
1 polymer ?
#
loop_
_entity_poly.entity_id
_entity_poly.type
_entity_poly.pdbx_seq_one_letter_code
_entity_poly.pdbx_strand_id
1 'polypeptide(L)'
;MRRLVFLLPAIVGVLALPPVFASAQELETPVRLTLLSQTPWNSTSDRLLTLRFRAENLDDAPIGELSIGVSLFGRLITRTAYEESLSQDRGFVIDAETFAREGVLEPGVPRDFEIELPLDSPGIDPDQSGVYPLKVELRSGFTSLAALRTPAVFLVRQPEQPLNLSVTFVLDHPIAFGPDGVFTSTALEGALAPGGRLAAQIRALLELATGPVRPDLDLAVSPTLLIQLARMRDGYEVADGGGIRQVPPGQGASAFAEAALEDLRAIADAPNVAVTALPFSVPELPSLLSGGLARDLSIQLQRGRELVAETLETIPRADVLRPPGAAIDEATIRELVAGGVRTVVVGPGTVVATPQPLGFAGPPIAAIGGDGRLDAVVPEPAVMTLLQDPSTDADPVRAAQAVLGELASIWQERPGEPRGIAIVLSEDAPLPPAFFVPFVRGIAGAPWLRPVHAAELAASFLVLEPTPLAPVFHRTFGSTYVEALKQARRLVATYRSMLVGDGDEPARLDTMLLLAESRRFLSEPEVGMAFIGEVRGTVEGVFGAIALDTIDVITLTSSTGSGIPVTVSNGSDDALRITLRLVSPNLRRSATSELELGPGVSQTVRFQVELKTTGRFQVLVQVLSPGGRLIEEREIVVRSTAYNRTALIITAGAALVLLLLWSRRFLPRRTS
;
A
#
# COMPACT_ATOMS: atom_id res chain seq x y z
N MET A 1 -43.91 -51.06 -74.46
CA MET A 1 -45.38 -50.94 -74.37
C MET A 1 -45.79 -50.79 -72.90
N ARG A 2 -46.63 -49.78 -72.59
CA ARG A 2 -47.42 -49.53 -71.34
C ARG A 2 -46.64 -49.43 -70.01
N ARG A 3 -46.34 -48.22 -69.54
CA ARG A 3 -47.15 -47.29 -68.69
C ARG A 3 -47.23 -47.73 -67.22
N LEU A 4 -46.60 -46.96 -66.34
CA LEU A 4 -47.30 -46.41 -65.17
C LEU A 4 -46.59 -45.16 -64.66
N VAL A 5 -47.38 -44.09 -64.68
CA VAL A 5 -47.13 -42.73 -64.19
C VAL A 5 -47.17 -42.76 -62.67
N PHE A 6 -46.19 -42.16 -62.01
CA PHE A 6 -46.35 -41.69 -60.62
C PHE A 6 -45.98 -40.21 -60.56
N LEU A 7 -46.96 -39.45 -60.06
CA LEU A 7 -46.93 -38.02 -59.81
C LEU A 7 -45.88 -37.67 -58.75
N LEU A 8 -45.06 -36.67 -59.05
CA LEU A 8 -44.53 -35.74 -58.06
C LEU A 8 -45.57 -34.63 -57.82
N PRO A 9 -45.67 -34.08 -56.61
CA PRO A 9 -45.41 -32.65 -56.53
C PRO A 9 -44.52 -32.23 -55.36
N ALA A 10 -43.59 -31.33 -55.71
CA ALA A 10 -43.13 -30.16 -54.97
C ALA A 10 -42.77 -30.32 -53.47
N ILE A 11 -41.49 -30.58 -53.23
CA ILE A 11 -40.81 -30.17 -51.98
C ILE A 11 -40.66 -28.65 -52.03
N VAL A 12 -41.44 -27.94 -51.22
CA VAL A 12 -41.15 -26.55 -50.85
C VAL A 12 -39.99 -26.59 -49.86
N GLY A 13 -38.82 -26.12 -50.29
CA GLY A 13 -37.68 -25.91 -49.42
C GLY A 13 -37.98 -24.79 -48.44
N VAL A 14 -38.30 -25.15 -47.19
CA VAL A 14 -38.27 -24.22 -46.06
C VAL A 14 -36.80 -23.94 -45.77
N LEU A 15 -36.33 -22.76 -46.19
CA LEU A 15 -35.11 -22.15 -45.67
C LEU A 15 -35.30 -21.95 -44.16
N ALA A 16 -34.73 -22.86 -43.37
CA ALA A 16 -34.59 -22.67 -41.94
C ALA A 16 -33.59 -21.53 -41.72
N LEU A 17 -34.11 -20.31 -41.56
CA LEU A 17 -33.36 -19.23 -40.93
C LEU A 17 -32.97 -19.71 -39.53
N PRO A 18 -31.70 -19.55 -39.11
CA PRO A 18 -31.33 -19.83 -37.73
C PRO A 18 -32.21 -18.95 -36.82
N PRO A 19 -32.63 -19.46 -35.64
CA PRO A 19 -33.32 -18.60 -34.68
C PRO A 19 -32.40 -17.42 -34.40
N VAL A 20 -32.85 -16.23 -34.76
CA VAL A 20 -32.30 -15.00 -34.22
C VAL A 20 -32.60 -15.11 -32.73
N PHE A 21 -31.61 -15.52 -31.95
CA PHE A 21 -31.63 -15.30 -30.51
C PHE A 21 -31.68 -13.77 -30.37
N ALA A 22 -32.88 -13.26 -30.16
CA ALA A 22 -33.04 -11.92 -29.61
C ALA A 22 -32.23 -11.93 -28.32
N SER A 23 -31.09 -11.24 -28.33
CA SER A 23 -30.46 -10.74 -27.13
C SER A 23 -31.57 -10.14 -26.30
N ALA A 24 -31.78 -10.65 -25.08
CA ALA A 24 -32.61 -9.98 -24.10
C ALA A 24 -31.99 -8.57 -23.93
N GLN A 25 -32.59 -7.57 -24.56
CA GLN A 25 -32.42 -6.20 -24.11
C GLN A 25 -32.88 -6.21 -22.65
N GLU A 26 -31.95 -6.00 -21.72
CA GLU A 26 -32.31 -5.45 -20.42
C GLU A 26 -33.21 -4.25 -20.73
N LEU A 27 -34.50 -4.35 -20.38
CA LEU A 27 -35.42 -3.23 -20.49
C LEU A 27 -34.82 -2.11 -19.63
N GLU A 28 -34.25 -1.10 -20.29
CA GLU A 28 -33.85 0.13 -19.62
C GLU A 28 -35.07 0.63 -18.86
N THR A 29 -34.96 0.66 -17.54
CA THR A 29 -36.05 1.12 -16.68
C THR A 29 -36.13 2.64 -16.83
N PRO A 30 -37.33 3.21 -17.09
CA PRO A 30 -37.48 4.64 -17.36
C PRO A 30 -37.16 5.51 -16.14
N VAL A 31 -37.05 4.90 -14.96
CA VAL A 31 -36.78 5.59 -13.70
C VAL A 31 -35.66 4.89 -12.95
N ARG A 32 -34.75 5.66 -12.37
CA ARG A 32 -33.79 5.18 -11.36
C ARG A 32 -34.29 5.50 -9.97
N LEU A 33 -34.28 4.50 -9.07
CA LEU A 33 -34.52 4.69 -7.64
C LEU A 33 -33.22 4.54 -6.85
N THR A 34 -32.99 5.44 -5.90
CA THR A 34 -31.81 5.41 -5.01
C THR A 34 -32.25 5.65 -3.57
N LEU A 35 -31.82 4.79 -2.64
CA LEU A 35 -32.09 4.95 -1.22
C LEU A 35 -31.32 6.15 -0.67
N LEU A 36 -32.01 7.01 0.08
CA LEU A 36 -31.40 8.18 0.74
C LEU A 36 -31.21 7.94 2.24
N SER A 37 -32.17 7.28 2.88
CA SER A 37 -32.09 6.87 4.28
C SER A 37 -33.11 5.78 4.58
N GLN A 38 -32.82 4.94 5.57
CA GLN A 38 -33.74 3.95 6.10
C GLN A 38 -33.50 3.78 7.59
N THR A 39 -34.55 3.56 8.38
CA THR A 39 -34.43 3.04 9.75
C THR A 39 -33.54 1.77 9.74
N PRO A 40 -32.40 1.74 10.45
CA PRO A 40 -31.47 0.61 10.37
C PRO A 40 -32.07 -0.72 10.83
N TRP A 41 -32.90 -0.67 11.87
CA TRP A 41 -33.65 -1.81 12.37
C TRP A 41 -34.81 -1.32 13.24
N ASN A 42 -35.80 -2.19 13.43
CA ASN A 42 -37.00 -1.93 14.20
C ASN A 42 -37.18 -2.98 15.30
N SER A 43 -38.04 -2.68 16.27
CA SER A 43 -38.39 -3.60 17.34
C SER A 43 -39.82 -3.47 17.79
N THR A 44 -40.24 -4.30 18.76
CA THR A 44 -41.55 -4.21 19.38
C THR A 44 -41.82 -2.87 20.07
N SER A 45 -40.80 -2.15 20.52
CA SER A 45 -40.90 -0.80 21.09
C SER A 45 -40.81 0.33 20.06
N ASP A 46 -40.21 0.08 18.90
CA ASP A 46 -40.07 1.05 17.81
C ASP A 46 -40.33 0.35 16.46
N ARG A 47 -41.60 0.34 16.07
CA ARG A 47 -42.10 -0.40 14.91
C ARG A 47 -42.14 0.42 13.63
N LEU A 48 -41.90 1.73 13.70
CA LEU A 48 -42.07 2.60 12.53
C LEU A 48 -40.83 2.51 11.64
N LEU A 49 -40.95 1.83 10.50
CA LEU A 49 -39.92 1.85 9.47
C LEU A 49 -40.09 3.11 8.63
N THR A 50 -39.11 4.01 8.71
CA THR A 50 -39.04 5.22 7.88
C THR A 50 -38.03 5.01 6.77
N LEU A 51 -38.44 5.27 5.53
CA LEU A 51 -37.59 5.12 4.36
C LEU A 51 -37.73 6.35 3.46
N ARG A 52 -36.60 6.91 3.04
CA ARG A 52 -36.54 7.98 2.03
C ARG A 52 -35.75 7.51 0.82
N PHE A 53 -36.28 7.77 -0.36
CA PHE A 53 -35.63 7.42 -1.62
C PHE A 53 -35.82 8.53 -2.65
N ARG A 54 -34.90 8.60 -3.60
CA ARG A 54 -34.92 9.50 -4.75
C ARG A 54 -35.38 8.73 -5.97
N ALA A 55 -36.27 9.31 -6.75
CA ALA A 55 -36.59 8.85 -8.09
C ALA A 55 -36.07 9.86 -9.12
N GLU A 56 -35.44 9.38 -10.18
CA GLU A 56 -34.97 10.18 -11.31
C GLU A 56 -35.56 9.61 -12.60
N ASN A 57 -36.29 10.43 -13.35
CA ASN A 57 -36.80 10.07 -14.66
C ASN A 57 -35.66 10.15 -15.69
N LEU A 58 -35.34 9.02 -16.29
CA LEU A 58 -34.29 8.88 -17.31
C LEU A 58 -34.84 9.05 -18.72
N ASP A 59 -36.17 9.10 -18.89
CA ASP A 59 -36.82 9.37 -20.17
C ASP A 59 -36.97 10.87 -20.43
N ASP A 60 -37.24 11.21 -21.69
CA ASP A 60 -37.47 12.58 -22.16
C ASP A 60 -38.90 13.09 -21.92
N ALA A 61 -39.81 12.25 -21.42
CA ALA A 61 -41.23 12.58 -21.24
C ALA A 61 -41.62 12.62 -19.74
N PRO A 62 -42.43 13.60 -19.31
CA PRO A 62 -42.92 13.66 -17.93
C PRO A 62 -43.80 12.45 -17.58
N ILE A 63 -43.61 11.92 -16.37
CA ILE A 63 -44.38 10.77 -15.86
C ILE A 63 -45.35 11.23 -14.77
N GLY A 64 -46.65 11.09 -15.03
CA GLY A 64 -47.73 11.45 -14.11
C GLY A 64 -48.33 10.25 -13.36
N GLU A 65 -49.48 10.47 -12.69
CA GLU A 65 -50.26 9.43 -12.00
C GLU A 65 -49.42 8.55 -11.06
N LEU A 66 -48.51 9.19 -10.32
CA LEU A 66 -47.53 8.51 -9.50
C LEU A 66 -48.18 7.83 -8.30
N SER A 67 -47.79 6.59 -8.06
CA SER A 67 -48.06 5.89 -6.80
C SER A 67 -46.84 5.10 -6.36
N ILE A 68 -46.71 4.88 -5.05
CA ILE A 68 -45.66 4.07 -4.47
C ILE A 68 -46.28 2.81 -3.91
N GLY A 69 -45.94 1.66 -4.48
CA GLY A 69 -46.27 0.36 -3.93
C GLY A 69 -45.20 -0.07 -2.93
N VAL A 70 -45.60 -0.52 -1.76
CA VAL A 70 -44.70 -1.11 -0.76
C VAL A 70 -45.13 -2.54 -0.52
N SER A 71 -44.20 -3.47 -0.54
CA SER A 71 -44.47 -4.88 -0.24
C SER A 71 -43.43 -5.39 0.76
N LEU A 72 -43.92 -5.86 1.89
CA LEU A 72 -43.13 -6.56 2.90
C LEU A 72 -43.31 -8.06 2.71
N PHE A 73 -42.20 -8.79 2.63
CA PHE A 73 -42.20 -10.23 2.45
C PHE A 73 -41.93 -10.95 3.78
N GLY A 74 -42.39 -12.20 3.87
CA GLY A 74 -42.20 -13.05 5.05
C GLY A 74 -40.73 -13.25 5.41
N ARG A 75 -40.48 -13.57 6.68
CA ARG A 75 -39.12 -13.71 7.24
C ARG A 75 -38.28 -14.69 6.44
N LEU A 76 -37.03 -14.31 6.17
CA LEU A 76 -36.04 -15.19 5.57
C LEU A 76 -35.39 -16.10 6.62
N ILE A 77 -35.08 -17.32 6.21
CA ILE A 77 -34.52 -18.36 7.10
C ILE A 77 -33.08 -18.69 6.73
N THR A 78 -32.66 -18.45 5.49
CA THR A 78 -31.32 -18.77 4.99
C THR A 78 -30.64 -17.52 4.42
N ARG A 79 -29.31 -17.48 4.51
CA ARG A 79 -28.50 -16.41 3.91
C ARG A 79 -28.63 -16.34 2.40
N THR A 80 -28.62 -17.49 1.71
CA THR A 80 -28.84 -17.51 0.26
C THR A 80 -30.18 -16.86 -0.13
N ALA A 81 -31.25 -17.12 0.63
CA ALA A 81 -32.54 -16.48 0.36
C ALA A 81 -32.50 -14.97 0.63
N TYR A 82 -31.67 -14.53 1.58
CA TYR A 82 -31.40 -13.12 1.83
C TYR A 82 -30.63 -12.44 0.69
N GLU A 83 -29.50 -13.00 0.26
CA GLU A 83 -28.73 -12.49 -0.86
C GLU A 83 -29.58 -12.40 -2.14
N GLU A 84 -30.37 -13.43 -2.43
CA GLU A 84 -31.30 -13.44 -3.57
C GLU A 84 -32.39 -12.36 -3.43
N SER A 85 -32.84 -12.06 -2.21
CA SER A 85 -33.90 -11.05 -1.96
C SER A 85 -33.47 -9.62 -2.32
N LEU A 86 -32.17 -9.34 -2.38
CA LEU A 86 -31.64 -8.02 -2.75
C LEU A 86 -31.84 -7.70 -4.24
N SER A 87 -32.10 -8.71 -5.06
CA SER A 87 -32.31 -8.59 -6.51
C SER A 87 -33.64 -9.17 -6.99
N GLN A 88 -34.23 -10.11 -6.24
CA GLN A 88 -35.45 -10.83 -6.61
C GLN A 88 -36.50 -10.76 -5.50
N ASP A 89 -37.76 -10.94 -5.88
CA ASP A 89 -38.84 -11.07 -4.89
C ASP A 89 -38.71 -12.47 -4.23
N ARG A 90 -38.45 -12.50 -2.93
CA ARG A 90 -38.26 -13.73 -2.14
C ARG A 90 -39.18 -13.74 -0.93
N GLY A 91 -39.80 -14.89 -0.69
CA GLY A 91 -40.85 -15.05 0.32
C GLY A 91 -42.25 -14.74 -0.22
N PHE A 92 -43.26 -14.91 0.63
CA PHE A 92 -44.64 -14.51 0.35
C PHE A 92 -44.87 -13.10 0.86
N VAL A 93 -45.69 -12.31 0.17
CA VAL A 93 -46.06 -10.97 0.63
C VAL A 93 -46.93 -11.11 1.89
N ILE A 94 -46.50 -10.48 2.98
CA ILE A 94 -47.21 -10.44 4.27
C ILE A 94 -47.90 -9.11 4.52
N ASP A 95 -47.45 -8.06 3.83
CA ASP A 95 -48.06 -6.76 3.86
C ASP A 95 -47.84 -6.03 2.54
N ALA A 96 -48.84 -5.26 2.13
CA ALA A 96 -48.78 -4.49 0.90
C ALA A 96 -49.59 -3.21 1.01
N GLU A 97 -48.91 -2.08 0.84
CA GLU A 97 -49.52 -0.76 0.87
C GLU A 97 -49.31 -0.03 -0.45
N THR A 98 -50.17 0.94 -0.76
CA THR A 98 -50.01 1.80 -1.94
C THR A 98 -50.33 3.24 -1.58
N PHE A 99 -49.36 4.12 -1.82
CA PHE A 99 -49.43 5.54 -1.51
C PHE A 99 -49.55 6.34 -2.81
N ALA A 100 -50.68 7.00 -3.03
CA ALA A 100 -50.82 7.94 -4.14
C ALA A 100 -49.91 9.17 -3.92
N ARG A 101 -49.29 9.66 -4.99
CA ARG A 101 -48.39 10.83 -4.97
C ARG A 101 -48.81 11.85 -6.02
N GLU A 102 -49.12 13.06 -5.57
CA GLU A 102 -49.47 14.16 -6.46
C GLU A 102 -48.27 14.65 -7.27
N GLY A 103 -48.53 15.29 -8.40
CA GLY A 103 -47.51 15.87 -9.27
C GLY A 103 -46.95 14.88 -10.29
N VAL A 104 -45.84 15.28 -10.89
CA VAL A 104 -45.21 14.62 -12.04
C VAL A 104 -43.73 14.41 -11.74
N LEU A 105 -43.12 13.38 -12.32
CA LEU A 105 -41.69 13.18 -12.37
C LEU A 105 -41.17 13.72 -13.71
N GLU A 106 -40.65 14.94 -13.68
CA GLU A 106 -40.12 15.62 -14.86
C GLU A 106 -38.81 14.97 -15.34
N PRO A 107 -38.53 14.93 -16.65
CA PRO A 107 -37.29 14.42 -17.23
C PRO A 107 -36.03 15.01 -16.57
N GLY A 108 -35.12 14.16 -16.10
CA GLY A 108 -33.84 14.55 -15.51
C GLY A 108 -33.92 15.36 -14.20
N VAL A 109 -35.12 15.58 -13.64
CA VAL A 109 -35.30 16.29 -12.37
C VAL A 109 -35.60 15.25 -11.27
N PRO A 110 -34.66 14.98 -10.35
CA PRO A 110 -34.90 14.03 -9.29
C PRO A 110 -35.96 14.53 -8.30
N ARG A 111 -36.77 13.61 -7.80
CA ARG A 111 -37.77 13.86 -6.76
C ARG A 111 -37.59 12.89 -5.60
N ASP A 112 -37.58 13.44 -4.39
CA ASP A 112 -37.45 12.66 -3.16
C ASP A 112 -38.84 12.28 -2.62
N PHE A 113 -38.95 11.05 -2.13
CA PHE A 113 -40.14 10.50 -1.51
C PHE A 113 -39.81 9.95 -0.12
N GLU A 114 -40.81 9.96 0.74
CA GLU A 114 -40.75 9.41 2.09
C GLU A 114 -41.92 8.45 2.30
N ILE A 115 -41.65 7.36 3.01
CA ILE A 115 -42.59 6.32 3.37
C ILE A 115 -42.41 6.03 4.86
N GLU A 116 -43.53 5.95 5.55
CA GLU A 116 -43.63 5.46 6.91
C GLU A 116 -44.46 4.17 6.88
N LEU A 117 -43.86 3.05 7.28
CA LEU A 117 -44.49 1.73 7.31
C LEU A 117 -44.46 1.19 8.74
N PRO A 118 -45.61 1.10 9.43
CA PRO A 118 -45.69 0.39 10.70
C PRO A 118 -45.43 -1.11 10.50
N LEU A 119 -44.45 -1.66 11.21
CA LEU A 119 -44.17 -3.10 11.21
C LEU A 119 -45.06 -3.81 12.25
N ASP A 120 -46.36 -3.84 11.98
CA ASP A 120 -47.40 -4.48 12.81
C ASP A 120 -48.24 -5.52 12.06
N SER A 121 -47.90 -5.82 10.80
CA SER A 121 -48.52 -6.89 10.02
C SER A 121 -48.56 -8.20 10.81
N PRO A 122 -49.71 -8.92 10.81
CA PRO A 122 -49.83 -10.21 11.48
C PRO A 122 -48.95 -11.31 10.86
N GLY A 123 -48.34 -11.06 9.69
CA GLY A 123 -47.37 -11.97 9.07
C GLY A 123 -45.94 -11.82 9.58
N ILE A 124 -45.65 -10.82 10.43
CA ILE A 124 -44.39 -10.72 11.17
C ILE A 124 -44.40 -11.78 12.27
N ASP A 125 -43.33 -12.58 12.35
CA ASP A 125 -43.20 -13.62 13.38
C ASP A 125 -43.17 -12.94 14.77
N PRO A 126 -44.09 -13.28 15.68
CA PRO A 126 -44.18 -12.63 16.99
C PRO A 126 -43.10 -13.12 17.97
N ASP A 127 -42.51 -14.29 17.71
CA ASP A 127 -41.62 -14.98 18.63
C ASP A 127 -40.17 -14.91 18.18
N GLN A 128 -39.89 -14.74 16.88
CA GLN A 128 -38.54 -14.78 16.34
C GLN A 128 -38.16 -13.50 15.60
N SER A 129 -37.05 -12.89 16.03
CA SER A 129 -36.40 -11.77 15.34
C SER A 129 -35.95 -12.19 13.94
N GLY A 130 -35.94 -11.26 12.99
CA GLY A 130 -35.86 -11.61 11.58
C GLY A 130 -35.39 -10.53 10.62
N VAL A 131 -34.98 -10.96 9.43
CA VAL A 131 -34.85 -10.09 8.25
C VAL A 131 -36.04 -10.35 7.33
N TYR A 132 -36.73 -9.26 6.98
CA TYR A 132 -37.91 -9.25 6.12
C TYR A 132 -37.57 -8.46 4.85
N PRO A 133 -37.66 -9.04 3.65
CA PRO A 133 -37.42 -8.30 2.42
C PRO A 133 -38.47 -7.21 2.26
N LEU A 134 -38.03 -6.01 1.88
CA LEU A 134 -38.88 -4.89 1.55
C LEU A 134 -38.68 -4.52 0.08
N LYS A 135 -39.77 -4.39 -0.66
CA LYS A 135 -39.78 -3.88 -2.03
C LYS A 135 -40.58 -2.58 -2.08
N VAL A 136 -39.95 -1.54 -2.63
CA VAL A 136 -40.57 -0.24 -2.91
C VAL A 136 -40.63 -0.08 -4.42
N GLU A 137 -41.83 0.07 -4.98
CA GLU A 137 -42.06 0.25 -6.40
C GLU A 137 -42.61 1.64 -6.68
N LEU A 138 -41.97 2.39 -7.57
CA LEU A 138 -42.60 3.57 -8.16
C LEU A 138 -43.43 3.13 -9.36
N ARG A 139 -44.69 3.56 -9.40
CA ARG A 139 -45.66 3.20 -10.43
C ARG A 139 -46.27 4.44 -11.07
N SER A 140 -46.66 4.33 -12.33
CA SER A 140 -47.56 5.26 -13.03
C SER A 140 -48.85 4.51 -13.34
N GLY A 141 -49.95 4.90 -12.70
CA GLY A 141 -51.19 4.11 -12.72
C GLY A 141 -50.94 2.70 -12.17
N PHE A 142 -51.10 1.66 -13.01
CA PHE A 142 -50.87 0.25 -12.65
C PHE A 142 -49.51 -0.29 -13.12
N THR A 143 -48.70 0.51 -13.81
CA THR A 143 -47.43 0.07 -14.40
C THR A 143 -46.28 0.34 -13.44
N SER A 144 -45.49 -0.69 -13.12
CA SER A 144 -44.25 -0.54 -12.34
C SER A 144 -43.16 0.07 -13.22
N LEU A 145 -42.63 1.22 -12.80
CA LEU A 145 -41.60 1.97 -13.52
C LEU A 145 -40.20 1.54 -13.06
N ALA A 146 -40.05 1.35 -11.75
CA ALA A 146 -38.81 0.94 -11.12
C ALA A 146 -39.08 0.35 -9.74
N ALA A 147 -38.17 -0.50 -9.25
CA ALA A 147 -38.26 -1.12 -7.94
C ALA A 147 -36.93 -1.03 -7.18
N LEU A 148 -37.01 -0.74 -5.90
CA LEU A 148 -35.91 -0.76 -4.94
C LEU A 148 -36.16 -1.88 -3.92
N ARG A 149 -35.14 -2.70 -3.67
CA ARG A 149 -35.19 -3.81 -2.70
C ARG A 149 -34.17 -3.61 -1.60
N THR A 150 -34.59 -3.77 -0.35
CA THR A 150 -33.80 -3.50 0.86
C THR A 150 -34.28 -4.38 2.02
N PRO A 151 -33.43 -4.78 2.98
CA PRO A 151 -33.89 -5.48 4.18
C PRO A 151 -34.62 -4.56 5.16
N ALA A 152 -35.65 -5.10 5.82
CA ALA A 152 -36.15 -4.61 7.09
C ALA A 152 -35.74 -5.60 8.20
N VAL A 153 -34.85 -5.17 9.10
CA VAL A 153 -34.45 -5.98 10.27
C VAL A 153 -35.42 -5.69 11.43
N PHE A 154 -36.07 -6.72 11.96
CA PHE A 154 -37.05 -6.58 13.03
C PHE A 154 -36.73 -7.48 14.21
N LEU A 155 -36.60 -6.90 15.40
CA LEU A 155 -36.29 -7.61 16.64
C LEU A 155 -37.52 -7.69 17.55
N VAL A 156 -37.96 -8.91 17.83
CA VAL A 156 -39.05 -9.14 18.79
C VAL A 156 -38.57 -9.22 20.24
N ARG A 157 -37.27 -9.54 20.42
CA ARG A 157 -36.60 -9.67 21.71
C ARG A 157 -35.16 -9.19 21.64
N GLN A 158 -34.62 -8.83 22.80
CA GLN A 158 -33.21 -8.50 22.94
C GLN A 158 -32.33 -9.73 22.64
N PRO A 159 -31.26 -9.59 21.85
CA PRO A 159 -30.33 -10.68 21.58
C PRO A 159 -29.63 -11.17 22.85
N GLU A 160 -29.72 -12.48 23.14
CA GLU A 160 -29.04 -13.10 24.30
C GLU A 160 -27.53 -13.25 24.06
N GLN A 161 -27.14 -13.63 22.83
CA GLN A 161 -25.76 -13.73 22.38
C GLN A 161 -25.58 -12.86 21.12
N PRO A 162 -25.19 -11.58 21.26
CA PRO A 162 -24.80 -10.76 20.13
C PRO A 162 -23.56 -11.34 19.41
N LEU A 163 -23.46 -11.10 18.11
CA LEU A 163 -22.32 -11.48 17.29
C LEU A 163 -21.12 -10.58 17.60
N ASN A 164 -19.99 -11.16 17.97
CA ASN A 164 -18.74 -10.40 18.12
C ASN A 164 -18.31 -9.88 16.75
N LEU A 165 -18.25 -8.57 16.57
CA LEU A 165 -17.94 -7.94 15.29
C LEU A 165 -16.59 -7.23 15.38
N SER A 166 -15.58 -7.70 14.66
CA SER A 166 -14.37 -6.88 14.41
C SER A 166 -14.53 -6.11 13.11
N VAL A 167 -14.35 -4.79 13.18
CA VAL A 167 -14.32 -3.91 12.01
C VAL A 167 -12.97 -3.24 11.94
N THR A 168 -12.22 -3.51 10.87
CA THR A 168 -10.94 -2.86 10.60
C THR A 168 -11.07 -1.87 9.46
N PHE A 169 -10.76 -0.61 9.72
CA PHE A 169 -10.59 0.43 8.71
C PHE A 169 -9.12 0.49 8.30
N VAL A 170 -8.84 0.46 7.00
CA VAL A 170 -7.50 0.73 6.47
C VAL A 170 -7.50 2.10 5.80
N LEU A 171 -6.72 3.03 6.35
CA LEU A 171 -6.51 4.35 5.76
C LEU A 171 -5.18 4.38 5.02
N ASP A 172 -5.26 4.40 3.70
CA ASP A 172 -4.11 4.42 2.81
C ASP A 172 -4.37 5.37 1.63
N HIS A 173 -3.28 5.89 1.08
CA HIS A 173 -3.27 6.52 -0.22
C HIS A 173 -1.93 6.22 -0.90
N PRO A 174 -1.94 5.69 -2.13
CA PRO A 174 -0.71 5.42 -2.88
C PRO A 174 0.20 6.65 -2.92
N ILE A 175 1.52 6.45 -2.92
CA ILE A 175 2.49 7.53 -3.06
C ILE A 175 2.18 8.32 -4.33
N ALA A 176 1.87 9.60 -4.20
CA ALA A 176 1.47 10.49 -5.27
C ALA A 176 2.41 11.70 -5.38
N PHE A 177 3.68 11.55 -5.00
CA PHE A 177 4.72 12.56 -5.15
C PHE A 177 6.00 11.97 -5.72
N GLY A 178 6.78 12.81 -6.40
CA GLY A 178 8.10 12.48 -6.94
C GLY A 178 9.23 12.60 -5.91
N PRO A 179 10.46 12.19 -6.25
CA PRO A 179 11.60 12.31 -5.35
C PRO A 179 11.95 13.77 -4.97
N ASP A 180 11.55 14.73 -5.81
CA ASP A 180 11.62 16.18 -5.60
C ASP A 180 10.55 16.71 -4.63
N GLY A 181 9.58 15.86 -4.27
CA GLY A 181 8.48 16.18 -3.37
C GLY A 181 7.26 16.80 -4.04
N VAL A 182 7.30 17.03 -5.36
CA VAL A 182 6.16 17.54 -6.14
C VAL A 182 5.11 16.44 -6.26
N PHE A 183 3.85 16.75 -5.95
CA PHE A 183 2.75 15.81 -6.14
C PHE A 183 2.50 15.57 -7.63
N THR A 184 2.35 14.31 -8.02
CA THR A 184 2.15 13.89 -9.42
C THR A 184 0.67 13.81 -9.82
N SER A 185 -0.25 14.01 -8.87
CA SER A 185 -1.68 13.90 -9.09
C SER A 185 -2.48 14.70 -8.05
N THR A 186 -3.65 15.21 -8.46
CA THR A 186 -4.65 15.86 -7.60
C THR A 186 -5.62 14.87 -6.95
N ALA A 187 -5.41 13.56 -7.09
CA ALA A 187 -6.31 12.53 -6.56
C ALA A 187 -6.52 12.63 -5.03
N LEU A 188 -5.45 12.93 -4.28
CA LEU A 188 -5.55 13.11 -2.82
C LEU A 188 -6.32 14.39 -2.46
N GLU A 189 -6.18 15.46 -3.25
CA GLU A 189 -6.99 16.68 -3.09
C GLU A 189 -8.49 16.35 -3.21
N GLY A 190 -8.86 15.59 -4.24
CA GLY A 190 -10.24 15.16 -4.46
C GLY A 190 -10.75 14.20 -3.39
N ALA A 191 -9.89 13.32 -2.86
CA ALA A 191 -10.26 12.39 -1.78
C ALA A 191 -10.53 13.10 -0.44
N LEU A 192 -9.85 14.23 -0.19
CA LEU A 192 -9.99 15.05 1.03
C LEU A 192 -11.04 16.15 0.92
N ALA A 193 -11.40 16.56 -0.30
CA ALA A 193 -12.42 17.58 -0.52
C ALA A 193 -13.78 17.20 0.11
N PRO A 194 -14.68 18.17 0.36
CA PRO A 194 -16.04 17.88 0.81
C PRO A 194 -16.74 16.91 -0.15
N GLY A 195 -17.17 15.76 0.38
CA GLY A 195 -17.76 14.69 -0.42
C GLY A 195 -16.74 13.73 -1.04
N GLY A 196 -15.44 13.89 -0.77
CA GLY A 196 -14.39 12.94 -1.11
C GLY A 196 -14.44 11.68 -0.25
N ARG A 197 -13.92 10.57 -0.78
CA ARG A 197 -13.96 9.23 -0.14
C ARG A 197 -13.22 9.23 1.19
N LEU A 198 -11.99 9.72 1.22
CA LEU A 198 -11.16 9.71 2.43
C LEU A 198 -11.75 10.62 3.51
N ALA A 199 -12.24 11.82 3.12
CA ALA A 199 -12.93 12.72 4.05
C ALA A 199 -14.19 12.08 4.66
N ALA A 200 -14.98 11.35 3.88
CA ALA A 200 -16.16 10.66 4.39
C ALA A 200 -15.81 9.48 5.32
N GLN A 201 -14.75 8.73 5.00
CA GLN A 201 -14.26 7.64 5.82
C GLN A 201 -13.73 8.14 7.18
N ILE A 202 -12.90 9.20 7.17
CA ILE A 202 -12.39 9.85 8.40
C ILE A 202 -13.56 10.38 9.23
N ARG A 203 -14.54 11.05 8.62
CA ARG A 203 -15.73 11.54 9.33
C ARG A 203 -16.53 10.42 9.99
N ALA A 204 -16.73 9.30 9.28
CA ALA A 204 -17.46 8.16 9.82
C ALA A 204 -16.71 7.50 10.99
N LEU A 205 -15.37 7.40 10.89
CA LEU A 205 -14.52 6.96 12.00
C LEU A 205 -14.60 7.90 13.20
N LEU A 206 -14.54 9.22 12.96
CA LEU A 206 -14.66 10.23 14.01
C LEU A 206 -16.01 10.13 14.74
N GLU A 207 -17.09 9.86 14.01
CA GLU A 207 -18.42 9.63 14.59
C GLU A 207 -18.42 8.41 15.54
N LEU A 208 -17.75 7.31 15.17
CA LEU A 208 -17.62 6.12 16.02
C LEU A 208 -16.66 6.31 17.20
N ALA A 209 -15.60 7.09 17.02
CA ALA A 209 -14.57 7.33 18.03
C ALA A 209 -15.07 8.28 19.14
N THR A 210 -15.80 9.33 18.76
CA THR A 210 -16.12 10.46 19.65
C THR A 210 -17.62 10.62 19.93
N GLY A 211 -18.48 9.86 19.23
CA GLY A 211 -19.93 9.92 19.37
C GLY A 211 -20.46 9.39 20.71
N PRO A 212 -21.79 9.41 20.89
CA PRO A 212 -22.42 8.89 22.11
C PRO A 212 -22.29 7.37 22.24
N VAL A 213 -22.34 6.66 21.12
CA VAL A 213 -22.10 5.21 21.04
C VAL A 213 -20.69 5.03 20.51
N ARG A 214 -19.81 4.42 21.30
CA ARG A 214 -18.38 4.26 21.01
C ARG A 214 -18.02 2.78 20.95
N PRO A 215 -18.32 2.11 19.83
CA PRO A 215 -17.99 0.71 19.65
C PRO A 215 -16.48 0.53 19.49
N ASP A 216 -15.97 -0.62 19.93
CA ASP A 216 -14.57 -0.98 19.71
C ASP A 216 -14.30 -1.25 18.22
N LEU A 217 -13.26 -0.63 17.67
CA LEU A 217 -12.87 -0.75 16.27
C LEU A 217 -11.34 -0.76 16.08
N ASP A 218 -10.89 -1.29 14.95
CA ASP A 218 -9.48 -1.31 14.59
C ASP A 218 -9.20 -0.31 13.45
N LEU A 219 -8.11 0.44 13.58
CA LEU A 219 -7.65 1.40 12.59
C LEU A 219 -6.21 1.04 12.17
N ALA A 220 -6.03 0.66 10.91
CA ALA A 220 -4.72 0.50 10.29
C ALA A 220 -4.38 1.74 9.45
N VAL A 221 -3.34 2.47 9.85
CA VAL A 221 -2.95 3.72 9.18
C VAL A 221 -1.67 3.54 8.38
N SER A 222 -1.71 4.02 7.14
CA SER A 222 -0.57 4.10 6.24
C SER A 222 0.37 5.26 6.61
N PRO A 223 1.65 4.99 6.89
CA PRO A 223 2.64 6.05 7.11
C PRO A 223 2.79 6.96 5.87
N THR A 224 2.68 6.44 4.65
CA THR A 224 2.78 7.26 3.43
C THR A 224 1.59 8.21 3.26
N LEU A 225 0.40 7.83 3.73
CA LEU A 225 -0.74 8.76 3.80
C LEU A 225 -0.40 9.93 4.74
N LEU A 226 0.11 9.64 5.94
CA LEU A 226 0.47 10.68 6.92
C LEU A 226 1.56 11.63 6.41
N ILE A 227 2.59 11.12 5.71
CA ILE A 227 3.62 11.95 5.05
C ILE A 227 2.98 12.91 4.05
N GLN A 228 2.05 12.41 3.23
CA GLN A 228 1.39 13.23 2.20
C GLN A 228 0.48 14.29 2.82
N LEU A 229 -0.28 13.93 3.86
CA LEU A 229 -1.12 14.90 4.58
C LEU A 229 -0.29 15.99 5.26
N ALA A 230 0.84 15.62 5.89
CA ALA A 230 1.72 16.59 6.53
C ALA A 230 2.32 17.56 5.52
N ARG A 231 2.81 17.05 4.37
CA ARG A 231 3.27 17.90 3.26
C ARG A 231 2.18 18.80 2.72
N MET A 232 0.96 18.28 2.57
CA MET A 232 -0.15 19.08 2.09
C MET A 232 -0.51 20.21 3.07
N ARG A 233 -0.58 19.91 4.38
CA ARG A 233 -0.80 20.90 5.44
C ARG A 233 0.23 22.04 5.37
N ASP A 234 1.50 21.69 5.19
CA ASP A 234 2.63 22.64 5.20
C ASP A 234 2.77 23.44 3.88
N GLY A 235 1.86 23.23 2.93
CA GLY A 235 1.91 23.80 1.58
C GLY A 235 2.74 22.94 0.62
N TYR A 236 2.29 22.83 -0.62
CA TYR A 236 2.85 21.86 -1.57
C TYR A 236 2.72 22.29 -3.03
N GLU A 237 3.52 21.64 -3.86
CA GLU A 237 3.48 21.73 -5.32
C GLU A 237 2.77 20.50 -5.89
N VAL A 238 1.94 20.69 -6.92
CA VAL A 238 1.27 19.58 -7.62
C VAL A 238 1.30 19.80 -9.13
N ALA A 239 1.62 18.74 -9.87
CA ALA A 239 1.50 18.71 -11.32
C ALA A 239 0.01 18.64 -11.69
N ASP A 240 -0.48 19.66 -12.39
CA ASP A 240 -1.88 19.83 -12.77
C ASP A 240 -1.99 20.49 -14.14
N GLY A 241 -2.79 19.91 -15.05
CA GLY A 241 -3.01 20.47 -16.40
C GLY A 241 -1.74 20.69 -17.25
N GLY A 242 -0.65 19.98 -16.98
CA GLY A 242 0.63 20.13 -17.70
C GLY A 242 1.58 21.21 -17.14
N GLY A 243 1.24 21.81 -16.00
CA GLY A 243 2.11 22.73 -15.25
C GLY A 243 2.22 22.34 -13.77
N ILE A 244 3.02 23.09 -13.01
CA ILE A 244 3.11 22.95 -11.55
C ILE A 244 2.26 24.04 -10.90
N ARG A 245 1.32 23.64 -10.06
CA ARG A 245 0.48 24.50 -9.23
C ARG A 245 1.00 24.52 -7.80
N GLN A 246 1.15 25.71 -7.25
CA GLN A 246 1.48 25.94 -5.85
C GLN A 246 0.21 26.04 -5.02
N VAL A 247 0.16 25.33 -3.89
CA VAL A 247 -0.94 25.39 -2.92
C VAL A 247 -0.38 25.89 -1.58
N PRO A 248 -0.71 27.13 -1.17
CA PRO A 248 -0.26 27.66 0.11
C PRO A 248 -0.84 26.88 1.31
N PRO A 249 -0.19 26.93 2.48
CA PRO A 249 -0.74 26.41 3.73
C PRO A 249 -2.11 27.03 4.07
N GLY A 250 -3.01 26.24 4.67
CA GLY A 250 -4.32 26.69 5.13
C GLY A 250 -5.32 27.11 4.03
N GLN A 251 -5.09 26.73 2.77
CA GLN A 251 -5.94 27.07 1.63
C GLN A 251 -6.38 25.82 0.84
N GLY A 252 -7.68 25.71 0.57
CA GLY A 252 -8.21 24.61 -0.23
C GLY A 252 -7.82 23.24 0.32
N ALA A 253 -7.14 22.43 -0.49
CA ALA A 253 -6.74 21.08 -0.11
C ALA A 253 -5.69 21.00 1.00
N SER A 254 -4.86 22.04 1.23
CA SER A 254 -3.96 22.06 2.39
C SER A 254 -4.74 22.19 3.71
N ALA A 255 -5.81 23.00 3.74
CA ALA A 255 -6.70 23.10 4.90
C ALA A 255 -7.46 21.78 5.15
N PHE A 256 -7.88 21.06 4.09
CA PHE A 256 -8.49 19.75 4.25
C PHE A 256 -7.52 18.70 4.79
N ALA A 257 -6.24 18.75 4.39
CA ALA A 257 -5.22 17.87 4.95
C ALA A 257 -4.92 18.17 6.42
N GLU A 258 -4.90 19.46 6.80
CA GLU A 258 -4.78 19.89 8.20
C GLU A 258 -5.92 19.34 9.05
N ALA A 259 -7.17 19.56 8.64
CA ALA A 259 -8.35 19.05 9.32
C ALA A 259 -8.36 17.51 9.40
N ALA A 260 -7.95 16.82 8.33
CA ALA A 260 -7.84 15.38 8.34
C ALA A 260 -6.80 14.88 9.37
N LEU A 261 -5.66 15.54 9.52
CA LEU A 261 -4.67 15.18 10.55
C LEU A 261 -5.19 15.43 11.96
N GLU A 262 -5.93 16.52 12.19
CA GLU A 262 -6.58 16.80 13.48
C GLU A 262 -7.63 15.73 13.82
N ASP A 263 -8.50 15.39 12.87
CA ASP A 263 -9.51 14.35 13.04
C ASP A 263 -8.86 12.98 13.31
N LEU A 264 -7.77 12.65 12.61
CA LEU A 264 -7.03 11.40 12.82
C LEU A 264 -6.37 11.32 14.20
N ARG A 265 -5.87 12.44 14.75
CA ARG A 265 -5.38 12.49 16.14
C ARG A 265 -6.52 12.25 17.13
N ALA A 266 -7.66 12.90 16.92
CA ALA A 266 -8.84 12.71 17.78
C ALA A 266 -9.35 11.26 17.75
N ILE A 267 -9.34 10.63 16.56
CA ILE A 267 -9.68 9.20 16.41
C ILE A 267 -8.66 8.31 17.13
N ALA A 268 -7.36 8.61 16.98
CA ALA A 268 -6.27 7.82 17.55
C ALA A 268 -6.15 7.91 19.08
N ASP A 269 -6.60 9.01 19.68
CA ASP A 269 -6.67 9.23 21.12
C ASP A 269 -7.90 8.55 21.77
N ALA A 270 -8.91 8.19 20.97
CA ALA A 270 -10.13 7.59 21.48
C ALA A 270 -9.88 6.16 22.04
N PRO A 271 -10.34 5.85 23.27
CA PRO A 271 -10.01 4.59 23.95
C PRO A 271 -10.64 3.34 23.31
N ASN A 272 -11.68 3.52 22.49
CA ASN A 272 -12.35 2.44 21.75
C ASN A 272 -11.71 2.19 20.36
N VAL A 273 -10.58 2.83 20.04
CA VAL A 273 -9.89 2.67 18.76
C VAL A 273 -8.53 2.01 18.98
N ALA A 274 -8.35 0.81 18.42
CA ALA A 274 -7.05 0.15 18.39
C ALA A 274 -6.29 0.56 17.13
N VAL A 275 -5.29 1.42 17.28
CA VAL A 275 -4.45 1.90 16.18
C VAL A 275 -3.33 0.90 15.89
N THR A 276 -3.14 0.55 14.62
CA THR A 276 -2.00 -0.20 14.09
C THR A 276 -1.34 0.59 12.97
N ALA A 277 -0.03 0.43 12.80
CA ALA A 277 0.70 1.04 11.69
C ALA A 277 0.92 0.01 10.59
N LEU A 278 0.64 0.39 9.34
CA LEU A 278 1.18 -0.34 8.18
C LEU A 278 2.73 -0.14 8.13
N PRO A 279 3.48 -1.00 7.41
CA PRO A 279 4.90 -0.76 7.22
C PRO A 279 5.13 0.55 6.45
N PHE A 280 6.29 1.19 6.68
CA PHE A 280 6.59 2.57 6.29
C PHE A 280 6.23 2.96 4.85
N SER A 281 6.58 2.16 3.85
CA SER A 281 6.24 2.44 2.44
C SER A 281 5.05 1.64 1.91
N VAL A 282 4.38 0.89 2.78
CA VAL A 282 3.31 -0.05 2.42
C VAL A 282 3.76 -1.07 1.34
N PRO A 283 4.89 -1.79 1.55
CA PRO A 283 5.36 -2.82 0.62
C PRO A 283 4.46 -4.06 0.64
N GLU A 284 4.32 -4.74 -0.50
CA GLU A 284 3.75 -6.10 -0.54
C GLU A 284 4.79 -7.07 0.06
N LEU A 285 4.49 -7.66 1.22
CA LEU A 285 5.50 -8.36 2.03
C LEU A 285 6.14 -9.56 1.30
N PRO A 286 5.38 -10.46 0.64
CA PRO A 286 5.98 -11.53 -0.15
C PRO A 286 6.89 -11.03 -1.28
N SER A 287 6.54 -9.92 -1.93
CA SER A 287 7.36 -9.30 -3.00
C SER A 287 8.67 -8.74 -2.46
N LEU A 288 8.63 -8.13 -1.27
CA LEU A 288 9.82 -7.61 -0.59
C LEU A 288 10.79 -8.76 -0.24
N LEU A 289 10.27 -9.85 0.34
CA LEU A 289 11.07 -11.00 0.73
C LEU A 289 11.65 -11.75 -0.47
N SER A 290 10.84 -12.01 -1.50
CA SER A 290 11.28 -12.69 -2.73
C SER A 290 12.29 -11.87 -3.54
N GLY A 291 12.25 -10.52 -3.44
CA GLY A 291 13.28 -9.63 -3.98
C GLY A 291 14.64 -9.69 -3.23
N GLY A 292 14.70 -10.42 -2.12
CA GLY A 292 15.89 -10.48 -1.26
C GLY A 292 16.11 -9.21 -0.45
N LEU A 293 15.03 -8.50 -0.10
CA LEU A 293 15.02 -7.28 0.71
C LEU A 293 14.51 -7.56 2.14
N ALA A 294 14.64 -8.80 2.62
CA ALA A 294 14.13 -9.22 3.93
C ALA A 294 14.64 -8.38 5.11
N ARG A 295 15.87 -7.84 5.01
CA ARG A 295 16.44 -6.95 6.04
C ARG A 295 15.64 -5.67 6.22
N ASP A 296 15.02 -5.18 5.14
CA ASP A 296 14.25 -3.94 5.15
C ASP A 296 12.90 -4.11 5.83
N LEU A 297 12.35 -5.34 5.95
CA LEU A 297 11.06 -5.57 6.60
C LEU A 297 11.05 -5.06 8.05
N SER A 298 12.08 -5.37 8.83
CA SER A 298 12.19 -4.89 10.22
C SER A 298 12.23 -3.36 10.30
N ILE A 299 12.94 -2.72 9.37
CA ILE A 299 13.06 -1.26 9.27
C ILE A 299 11.73 -0.64 8.86
N GLN A 300 11.04 -1.24 7.88
CA GLN A 300 9.72 -0.82 7.40
C GLN A 300 8.69 -0.87 8.54
N LEU A 301 8.66 -1.94 9.32
CA LEU A 301 7.75 -2.08 10.47
C LEU A 301 8.07 -1.08 11.58
N GLN A 302 9.36 -0.91 11.92
CA GLN A 302 9.78 0.02 12.96
C GLN A 302 9.47 1.47 12.59
N ARG A 303 9.94 1.92 11.42
CA ARG A 303 9.72 3.30 10.96
C ARG A 303 8.25 3.63 10.74
N GLY A 304 7.46 2.66 10.28
CA GLY A 304 6.02 2.83 10.14
C GLY A 304 5.36 3.14 11.48
N ARG A 305 5.70 2.37 12.53
CA ARG A 305 5.20 2.62 13.89
C ARG A 305 5.69 3.94 14.47
N GLU A 306 6.97 4.27 14.29
CA GLU A 306 7.55 5.53 14.78
C GLU A 306 6.86 6.74 14.15
N LEU A 307 6.67 6.75 12.82
CA LEU A 307 5.99 7.85 12.14
C LEU A 307 4.53 7.99 12.55
N VAL A 308 3.79 6.89 12.64
CA VAL A 308 2.39 6.92 13.10
C VAL A 308 2.33 7.42 14.54
N ALA A 309 3.24 6.97 15.40
CA ALA A 309 3.27 7.38 16.80
C ALA A 309 3.57 8.88 16.96
N GLU A 310 4.53 9.40 16.21
CA GLU A 310 4.89 10.81 16.21
C GLU A 310 3.76 11.68 15.64
N THR A 311 3.19 11.28 14.51
CA THR A 311 2.21 12.12 13.79
C THR A 311 0.86 12.16 14.48
N LEU A 312 0.40 11.00 14.98
CA LEU A 312 -0.91 10.84 15.61
C LEU A 312 -0.86 10.93 17.15
N GLU A 313 0.33 11.11 17.73
CA GLU A 313 0.54 11.25 19.18
C GLU A 313 -0.02 10.07 19.99
N THR A 314 -0.01 8.86 19.41
CA THR A 314 -0.51 7.63 20.01
C THR A 314 0.51 6.50 19.92
N ILE A 315 0.36 5.43 20.70
CA ILE A 315 1.24 4.25 20.59
C ILE A 315 0.53 3.18 19.76
N PRO A 316 0.92 2.96 18.49
CA PRO A 316 0.29 1.92 17.67
C PRO A 316 0.64 0.53 18.22
N ARG A 317 -0.33 -0.37 18.15
CA ARG A 317 -0.14 -1.78 18.49
C ARG A 317 0.91 -2.42 17.57
N ALA A 318 1.80 -3.19 18.18
CA ALA A 318 2.86 -3.91 17.47
C ALA A 318 2.56 -5.40 17.29
N ASP A 319 1.58 -5.93 18.03
CA ASP A 319 1.20 -7.34 18.02
C ASP A 319 0.13 -7.69 16.95
N VAL A 320 -0.50 -6.66 16.37
CA VAL A 320 -1.48 -6.78 15.28
C VAL A 320 -0.93 -6.10 14.03
N LEU A 321 -1.06 -6.74 12.87
CA LEU A 321 -0.69 -6.16 11.58
C LEU A 321 -1.75 -6.46 10.52
N ARG A 322 -2.07 -5.46 9.68
CA ARG A 322 -2.74 -5.67 8.39
C ARG A 322 -1.66 -5.78 7.31
N PRO A 323 -1.36 -6.97 6.75
CA PRO A 323 -0.38 -7.08 5.66
C PRO A 323 -0.88 -6.30 4.43
N PRO A 324 -0.10 -5.36 3.86
CA PRO A 324 -0.53 -4.60 2.69
C PRO A 324 -1.02 -5.50 1.55
N GLY A 325 -2.15 -5.15 0.94
CA GLY A 325 -2.78 -5.95 -0.13
C GLY A 325 -3.34 -7.30 0.32
N ALA A 326 -3.36 -7.57 1.64
CA ALA A 326 -3.67 -8.89 2.20
C ALA A 326 -2.71 -10.01 1.72
N ALA A 327 -1.53 -9.61 1.23
CA ALA A 327 -0.52 -10.51 0.74
C ALA A 327 0.30 -11.08 1.91
N ILE A 328 0.28 -12.40 2.05
CA ILE A 328 1.03 -13.11 3.08
C ILE A 328 1.40 -14.51 2.56
N ASP A 329 2.61 -14.97 2.90
CA ASP A 329 3.09 -16.32 2.62
C ASP A 329 3.87 -16.86 3.83
N GLU A 330 4.31 -18.12 3.76
CA GLU A 330 5.03 -18.78 4.85
C GLU A 330 6.33 -18.04 5.25
N ALA A 331 7.02 -17.40 4.29
CA ALA A 331 8.21 -16.60 4.58
C ALA A 331 7.85 -15.34 5.37
N THR A 332 6.81 -14.65 4.93
CA THR A 332 6.26 -13.47 5.60
C THR A 332 5.83 -13.80 7.02
N ILE A 333 5.10 -14.90 7.22
CA ILE A 333 4.64 -15.32 8.55
C ILE A 333 5.81 -15.48 9.52
N ARG A 334 6.88 -16.18 9.12
CA ARG A 334 8.06 -16.37 9.97
C ARG A 334 8.72 -15.05 10.39
N GLU A 335 8.88 -14.13 9.44
CA GLU A 335 9.48 -12.81 9.73
C GLU A 335 8.57 -11.95 10.63
N LEU A 336 7.25 -12.00 10.43
CA LEU A 336 6.28 -11.29 11.28
C LEU A 336 6.26 -11.81 12.72
N VAL A 337 6.29 -13.14 12.90
CA VAL A 337 6.40 -13.77 14.23
C VAL A 337 7.70 -13.37 14.91
N ALA A 338 8.83 -13.40 14.18
CA ALA A 338 10.12 -12.94 14.71
C ALA A 338 10.10 -11.45 15.08
N GLY A 339 9.30 -10.64 14.38
CA GLY A 339 9.04 -9.23 14.67
C GLY A 339 8.04 -8.97 15.81
N GLY A 340 7.51 -10.02 16.45
CA GLY A 340 6.59 -9.92 17.59
C GLY A 340 5.11 -9.78 17.24
N VAL A 341 4.74 -9.90 15.95
CA VAL A 341 3.34 -9.94 15.51
C VAL A 341 2.73 -11.27 15.95
N ARG A 342 1.47 -11.23 16.41
CA ARG A 342 0.70 -12.40 16.86
C ARG A 342 -0.60 -12.56 16.08
N THR A 343 -1.20 -11.44 15.71
CA THR A 343 -2.47 -11.42 14.97
C THR A 343 -2.29 -10.69 13.65
N VAL A 344 -2.84 -11.24 12.58
CA VAL A 344 -2.90 -10.56 11.28
C VAL A 344 -4.33 -10.42 10.81
N VAL A 345 -4.66 -9.25 10.26
CA VAL A 345 -5.94 -9.01 9.59
C VAL A 345 -5.74 -9.26 8.10
N VAL A 346 -6.36 -10.30 7.56
CA VAL A 346 -6.10 -10.78 6.19
C VAL A 346 -7.31 -10.55 5.27
N GLY A 347 -7.25 -11.03 4.03
CA GLY A 347 -8.36 -10.97 3.09
C GLY A 347 -9.26 -12.22 3.20
N PRO A 348 -10.51 -12.15 2.69
CA PRO A 348 -11.46 -13.27 2.76
C PRO A 348 -10.96 -14.52 2.01
N GLY A 349 -10.06 -14.36 1.04
CA GLY A 349 -9.47 -15.44 0.25
C GLY A 349 -8.07 -15.87 0.69
N THR A 350 -7.55 -15.40 1.82
CA THR A 350 -6.16 -15.70 2.24
C THR A 350 -5.98 -17.16 2.71
N VAL A 351 -7.03 -17.76 3.29
CA VAL A 351 -7.01 -19.14 3.76
C VAL A 351 -7.95 -20.01 2.95
N VAL A 352 -7.69 -21.31 2.89
CA VAL A 352 -8.63 -22.25 2.25
C VAL A 352 -9.86 -22.38 3.14
N ALA A 353 -10.98 -21.81 2.68
CA ALA A 353 -12.25 -21.87 3.39
C ALA A 353 -12.73 -23.33 3.50
N THR A 354 -13.10 -23.75 4.71
CA THR A 354 -13.76 -25.04 4.94
C THR A 354 -15.28 -24.84 4.85
N PRO A 355 -15.99 -25.53 3.94
CA PRO A 355 -17.43 -25.42 3.82
C PRO A 355 -18.12 -25.72 5.15
N GLN A 356 -18.97 -24.79 5.62
CA GLN A 356 -19.74 -24.99 6.83
C GLN A 356 -21.02 -25.78 6.54
N PRO A 357 -21.50 -26.60 7.50
CA PRO A 357 -22.81 -27.22 7.39
C PRO A 357 -23.90 -26.17 7.12
N LEU A 358 -24.84 -26.49 6.23
CA LEU A 358 -25.97 -25.61 5.86
C LEU A 358 -25.56 -24.27 5.20
N GLY A 359 -24.29 -24.09 4.82
CA GLY A 359 -23.79 -22.86 4.21
C GLY A 359 -23.62 -21.71 5.21
N PHE A 360 -23.42 -22.02 6.50
CA PHE A 360 -23.27 -21.00 7.53
C PHE A 360 -21.99 -20.15 7.37
N ALA A 361 -21.99 -18.96 7.96
CA ALA A 361 -20.78 -18.12 8.01
C ALA A 361 -19.63 -18.87 8.69
N GLY A 362 -18.44 -18.73 8.11
CA GLY A 362 -17.23 -19.40 8.54
C GLY A 362 -16.73 -18.93 9.90
N PRO A 363 -15.75 -19.61 10.50
CA PRO A 363 -15.05 -19.08 11.67
C PRO A 363 -14.34 -17.77 11.29
N PRO A 364 -14.40 -16.74 12.15
CA PRO A 364 -13.75 -15.45 11.87
C PRO A 364 -12.23 -15.48 12.07
N ILE A 365 -11.70 -16.56 12.65
CA ILE A 365 -10.29 -16.75 12.98
C ILE A 365 -9.79 -18.02 12.30
N ALA A 366 -8.56 -17.97 11.80
CA ALA A 366 -7.78 -19.12 11.34
C ALA A 366 -6.38 -19.09 11.97
N ALA A 367 -5.82 -20.23 12.36
CA ALA A 367 -4.41 -20.31 12.71
C ALA A 367 -3.59 -20.51 11.42
N ILE A 368 -2.58 -19.69 11.13
CA ILE A 368 -1.75 -19.81 9.94
C ILE A 368 -0.26 -19.90 10.31
N GLY A 369 0.55 -20.51 9.43
CA GLY A 369 1.96 -20.77 9.67
C GLY A 369 2.19 -21.95 10.60
N GLY A 370 2.89 -22.98 10.11
CA GLY A 370 3.15 -24.22 10.86
C GLY A 370 3.94 -23.99 12.15
N ASP A 371 5.27 -23.91 12.05
CA ASP A 371 6.18 -23.76 13.21
C ASP A 371 6.29 -22.31 13.74
N GLY A 372 5.69 -21.35 13.02
CA GLY A 372 5.62 -19.94 13.38
C GLY A 372 4.18 -19.45 13.25
N ARG A 373 3.38 -19.68 14.29
CA ARG A 373 1.92 -19.51 14.23
C ARG A 373 1.50 -18.04 14.38
N LEU A 374 0.58 -17.60 13.54
CA LEU A 374 -0.18 -16.36 13.68
C LEU A 374 -1.68 -16.68 13.74
N ASP A 375 -2.42 -15.89 14.51
CA ASP A 375 -3.87 -15.90 14.46
C ASP A 375 -4.32 -14.92 13.35
N ALA A 376 -4.98 -15.42 12.32
CA ALA A 376 -5.50 -14.64 11.22
C ALA A 376 -6.97 -14.31 11.43
N VAL A 377 -7.30 -13.02 11.48
CA VAL A 377 -8.67 -12.51 11.43
C VAL A 377 -9.10 -12.49 9.96
N VAL A 378 -10.06 -13.34 9.61
CA VAL A 378 -10.52 -13.59 8.24
C VAL A 378 -11.87 -12.92 8.05
N PRO A 379 -11.99 -11.90 7.18
CA PRO A 379 -13.26 -11.24 6.89
C PRO A 379 -14.27 -12.19 6.25
N GLU A 380 -15.56 -12.02 6.56
CA GLU A 380 -16.61 -12.87 6.02
C GLU A 380 -16.78 -12.66 4.50
N PRO A 381 -16.60 -13.72 3.67
CA PRO A 381 -16.59 -13.57 2.22
C PRO A 381 -17.87 -12.97 1.62
N ALA A 382 -19.06 -13.30 2.13
CA ALA A 382 -20.31 -12.75 1.59
C ALA A 382 -20.44 -11.25 1.88
N VAL A 383 -20.07 -10.80 3.08
CA VAL A 383 -20.04 -9.38 3.42
C VAL A 383 -19.03 -8.64 2.55
N MET A 384 -17.85 -9.23 2.35
CA MET A 384 -16.84 -8.65 1.46
C MET A 384 -17.28 -8.58 0.01
N THR A 385 -18.10 -9.54 -0.44
CA THR A 385 -18.69 -9.54 -1.80
C THR A 385 -19.71 -8.41 -1.94
N LEU A 386 -20.57 -8.19 -0.94
CA LEU A 386 -21.50 -7.05 -0.93
C LEU A 386 -20.77 -5.71 -1.00
N LEU A 387 -19.66 -5.55 -0.26
CA LEU A 387 -18.86 -4.32 -0.28
C LEU A 387 -18.15 -4.06 -1.63
N GLN A 388 -17.99 -5.10 -2.46
CA GLN A 388 -17.35 -5.01 -3.78
C GLN A 388 -18.38 -5.03 -4.93
N ASP A 389 -19.67 -5.13 -4.61
CA ASP A 389 -20.73 -5.17 -5.61
C ASP A 389 -20.83 -3.81 -6.32
N PRO A 390 -20.84 -3.76 -7.67
CA PRO A 390 -20.96 -2.50 -8.42
C PRO A 390 -22.21 -1.68 -8.08
N SER A 391 -23.28 -2.31 -7.60
CA SER A 391 -24.47 -1.59 -7.12
C SER A 391 -24.22 -0.75 -5.88
N THR A 392 -23.10 -0.95 -5.18
CA THR A 392 -22.66 -0.09 -4.07
C THR A 392 -22.40 1.34 -4.52
N ASP A 393 -21.83 1.53 -5.72
CA ASP A 393 -21.63 2.86 -6.29
C ASP A 393 -22.96 3.51 -6.70
N ALA A 394 -23.90 2.70 -7.20
CA ALA A 394 -25.20 3.18 -7.66
C ALA A 394 -26.15 3.56 -6.51
N ASP A 395 -26.12 2.80 -5.40
CA ASP A 395 -26.97 3.01 -4.24
C ASP A 395 -26.25 2.67 -2.92
N PRO A 396 -25.38 3.57 -2.43
CA PRO A 396 -24.51 3.29 -1.29
C PRO A 396 -25.24 3.18 0.05
N VAL A 397 -26.37 3.86 0.21
CA VAL A 397 -27.18 3.76 1.43
C VAL A 397 -27.86 2.39 1.46
N ARG A 398 -28.39 1.91 0.33
CA ARG A 398 -28.94 0.56 0.22
C ARG A 398 -27.87 -0.50 0.45
N ALA A 399 -26.66 -0.31 -0.07
CA ALA A 399 -25.55 -1.23 0.16
C ALA A 399 -25.19 -1.33 1.65
N ALA A 400 -25.16 -0.21 2.38
CA ALA A 400 -24.95 -0.22 3.83
C ALA A 400 -26.07 -0.97 4.58
N GLN A 401 -27.33 -0.79 4.19
CA GLN A 401 -28.45 -1.56 4.74
C GLN A 401 -28.36 -3.04 4.38
N ALA A 402 -27.91 -3.38 3.18
CA ALA A 402 -27.70 -4.76 2.75
C ALA A 402 -26.61 -5.46 3.58
N VAL A 403 -25.54 -4.76 3.93
CA VAL A 403 -24.53 -5.31 4.85
C VAL A 403 -25.14 -5.53 6.24
N LEU A 404 -25.95 -4.61 6.76
CA LEU A 404 -26.60 -4.77 8.05
C LEU A 404 -27.58 -5.97 8.08
N GLY A 405 -28.34 -6.17 7.01
CA GLY A 405 -29.21 -7.34 6.84
C GLY A 405 -28.44 -8.66 6.72
N GLU A 406 -27.26 -8.66 6.08
CA GLU A 406 -26.38 -9.84 6.02
C GLU A 406 -25.89 -10.21 7.43
N LEU A 407 -25.44 -9.22 8.21
CA LEU A 407 -25.02 -9.43 9.59
C LEU A 407 -26.15 -9.95 10.49
N ALA A 408 -27.38 -9.42 10.32
CA ALA A 408 -28.55 -9.92 11.03
C ALA A 408 -28.93 -11.35 10.62
N SER A 409 -28.70 -11.72 9.35
CA SER A 409 -28.93 -13.07 8.83
C SER A 409 -27.90 -14.06 9.38
N ILE A 410 -26.62 -13.66 9.49
CA ILE A 410 -25.55 -14.46 10.09
C ILE A 410 -25.81 -14.69 11.58
N TRP A 411 -26.24 -13.66 12.32
CA TRP A 411 -26.62 -13.81 13.71
C TRP A 411 -27.75 -14.85 13.89
N GLN A 412 -28.75 -14.84 13.00
CA GLN A 412 -29.89 -15.76 13.04
C GLN A 412 -29.55 -17.23 12.72
N GLU A 413 -28.38 -17.53 12.15
CA GLU A 413 -27.99 -18.92 11.92
C GLU A 413 -27.91 -19.70 13.25
N ARG A 414 -27.42 -19.05 14.32
CA ARG A 414 -27.27 -19.62 15.68
C ARG A 414 -27.34 -18.53 16.77
N PRO A 415 -28.50 -17.92 17.03
CA PRO A 415 -28.64 -16.74 17.89
C PRO A 415 -28.36 -16.97 19.39
N GLY A 416 -28.17 -18.23 19.81
CA GLY A 416 -27.85 -18.62 21.18
C GLY A 416 -26.41 -19.13 21.38
N GLU A 417 -25.57 -19.10 20.34
CA GLU A 417 -24.16 -19.51 20.43
C GLU A 417 -23.24 -18.29 20.33
N PRO A 418 -22.16 -18.22 21.14
CA PRO A 418 -21.15 -17.18 20.96
C PRO A 418 -20.47 -17.35 19.61
N ARG A 419 -20.55 -16.32 18.78
CA ARG A 419 -19.97 -16.30 17.42
C ARG A 419 -19.27 -14.99 17.18
N GLY A 420 -18.44 -14.98 16.14
CA GLY A 420 -17.79 -13.77 15.69
C GLY A 420 -17.77 -13.65 14.19
N ILE A 421 -17.57 -12.43 13.73
CA ILE A 421 -17.42 -12.06 12.34
C ILE A 421 -16.41 -10.92 12.24
N ALA A 422 -15.70 -10.86 11.11
CA ALA A 422 -14.80 -9.76 10.80
C ALA A 422 -15.19 -9.08 9.49
N ILE A 423 -14.99 -7.77 9.44
CA ILE A 423 -15.15 -6.91 8.26
C ILE A 423 -13.89 -6.07 8.12
N VAL A 424 -13.37 -5.96 6.90
CA VAL A 424 -12.23 -5.09 6.59
C VAL A 424 -12.63 -4.12 5.50
N LEU A 425 -12.66 -2.83 5.81
CA LEU A 425 -12.76 -1.78 4.81
C LEU A 425 -11.34 -1.50 4.30
N SER A 426 -10.95 -2.27 3.28
CA SER A 426 -9.58 -2.31 2.78
C SER A 426 -9.17 -1.04 2.04
N GLU A 427 -7.86 -0.87 1.91
CA GLU A 427 -7.22 0.23 1.18
C GLU A 427 -7.74 0.35 -0.26
N ASP A 428 -8.03 -0.80 -0.89
CA ASP A 428 -8.45 -0.93 -2.29
C ASP A 428 -9.98 -1.05 -2.46
N ALA A 429 -10.76 -1.00 -1.37
CA ALA A 429 -12.22 -1.14 -1.45
C ALA A 429 -12.86 0.08 -2.16
N PRO A 430 -13.58 -0.09 -3.28
CA PRO A 430 -14.15 1.01 -4.06
C PRO A 430 -15.45 1.53 -3.41
N LEU A 431 -15.41 1.87 -2.12
CA LEU A 431 -16.59 2.35 -1.39
C LEU A 431 -16.81 3.85 -1.62
N PRO A 432 -17.99 4.27 -2.07
CA PRO A 432 -18.29 5.67 -2.29
C PRO A 432 -18.50 6.42 -0.96
N PRO A 433 -18.28 7.74 -0.94
CA PRO A 433 -18.38 8.58 0.27
C PRO A 433 -19.69 8.41 1.04
N ALA A 434 -20.82 8.29 0.34
CA ALA A 434 -22.15 8.20 0.95
C ALA A 434 -22.44 6.85 1.64
N PHE A 435 -21.57 5.84 1.49
CA PHE A 435 -21.70 4.54 2.13
C PHE A 435 -21.37 4.58 3.63
N PHE A 436 -20.32 5.32 4.00
CA PHE A 436 -19.68 5.17 5.31
C PHE A 436 -20.58 5.55 6.49
N VAL A 437 -21.27 6.69 6.43
CA VAL A 437 -22.10 7.17 7.55
C VAL A 437 -23.30 6.23 7.83
N PRO A 438 -24.11 5.83 6.83
CA PRO A 438 -25.15 4.83 7.04
C PRO A 438 -24.61 3.50 7.60
N PHE A 439 -23.47 3.03 7.08
CA PHE A 439 -22.84 1.80 7.55
C PHE A 439 -22.44 1.87 9.03
N VAL A 440 -21.69 2.90 9.42
CA VAL A 440 -21.20 3.02 10.81
C VAL A 440 -22.33 3.21 11.82
N ARG A 441 -23.39 3.95 11.46
CA ARG A 441 -24.58 4.10 12.31
C ARG A 441 -25.34 2.78 12.44
N GLY A 442 -25.45 2.03 11.36
CA GLY A 442 -26.07 0.70 11.34
C GLY A 442 -25.38 -0.26 12.31
N ILE A 443 -24.05 -0.39 12.21
CA ILE A 443 -23.29 -1.30 13.07
C ILE A 443 -23.26 -0.85 14.53
N ALA A 444 -23.14 0.46 14.80
CA ALA A 444 -23.07 0.98 16.17
C ALA A 444 -24.41 0.86 16.90
N GLY A 445 -25.53 1.02 16.17
CA GLY A 445 -26.87 0.97 16.74
C GLY A 445 -27.48 -0.42 16.84
N ALA A 446 -26.87 -1.45 16.27
CA ALA A 446 -27.46 -2.79 16.15
C ALA A 446 -27.24 -3.63 17.42
N PRO A 447 -28.30 -3.99 18.18
CA PRO A 447 -28.15 -4.69 19.47
C PRO A 447 -27.77 -6.17 19.32
N TRP A 448 -27.82 -6.74 18.12
CA TRP A 448 -27.33 -8.10 17.84
C TRP A 448 -25.84 -8.13 17.48
N LEU A 449 -25.17 -6.98 17.48
CA LEU A 449 -23.75 -6.86 17.23
C LEU A 449 -23.06 -6.39 18.51
N ARG A 450 -21.91 -7.01 18.82
CA ARG A 450 -21.01 -6.56 19.87
C ARG A 450 -19.65 -6.27 19.23
N PRO A 451 -19.37 -5.00 18.91
CA PRO A 451 -18.08 -4.62 18.36
C PRO A 451 -16.94 -4.96 19.32
N VAL A 452 -15.84 -5.54 18.80
CA VAL A 452 -14.64 -5.94 19.54
C VAL A 452 -13.41 -5.72 18.66
N HIS A 453 -12.24 -5.53 19.28
CA HIS A 453 -10.98 -5.43 18.53
C HIS A 453 -10.57 -6.78 17.90
N ALA A 454 -9.82 -6.73 16.81
CA ALA A 454 -9.31 -7.88 16.07
C ALA A 454 -8.53 -8.86 16.97
N ALA A 455 -7.67 -8.33 17.85
CA ALA A 455 -6.91 -9.15 18.80
C ALA A 455 -7.80 -9.82 19.86
N GLU A 456 -8.86 -9.14 20.31
CA GLU A 456 -9.82 -9.71 21.25
C GLU A 456 -10.66 -10.80 20.59
N LEU A 457 -11.06 -10.59 19.32
CA LEU A 457 -11.75 -11.59 18.52
C LEU A 457 -10.89 -12.86 18.37
N ALA A 458 -9.60 -12.70 18.06
CA ALA A 458 -8.64 -13.80 17.97
C ALA A 458 -8.50 -14.56 19.30
N ALA A 459 -8.41 -13.83 20.42
CA ALA A 459 -8.32 -14.45 21.75
C ALA A 459 -9.61 -15.19 22.16
N SER A 460 -10.76 -14.76 21.65
CA SER A 460 -12.08 -15.35 21.97
C SER A 460 -12.34 -16.67 21.24
N PHE A 461 -11.75 -16.89 20.06
CA PHE A 461 -11.97 -18.07 19.22
C PHE A 461 -10.65 -18.77 18.88
N LEU A 462 -10.18 -19.61 19.81
CA LEU A 462 -8.93 -20.34 19.63
C LEU A 462 -9.04 -21.44 18.56
N VAL A 463 -8.20 -21.34 17.53
CA VAL A 463 -8.02 -22.38 16.51
C VAL A 463 -6.72 -23.13 16.82
N LEU A 464 -6.79 -24.44 17.04
CA LEU A 464 -5.63 -25.26 17.40
C LEU A 464 -4.89 -25.78 16.17
N GLU A 465 -5.64 -26.21 15.15
CA GLU A 465 -5.09 -26.79 13.93
C GLU A 465 -4.79 -25.69 12.89
N PRO A 466 -3.58 -25.66 12.31
CA PRO A 466 -3.26 -24.71 11.24
C PRO A 466 -4.19 -24.88 10.03
N THR A 467 -4.75 -23.77 9.59
CA THR A 467 -5.50 -23.66 8.33
C THR A 467 -4.51 -23.37 7.20
N PRO A 468 -4.54 -24.15 6.10
CA PRO A 468 -3.63 -23.91 4.99
C PRO A 468 -3.94 -22.56 4.32
N LEU A 469 -2.88 -21.86 3.95
CA LEU A 469 -2.98 -20.69 3.08
C LEU A 469 -3.56 -21.09 1.73
N ALA A 470 -4.45 -20.24 1.19
CA ALA A 470 -4.85 -20.37 -0.19
C ALA A 470 -3.63 -20.08 -1.10
N PRO A 471 -3.52 -20.73 -2.26
CA PRO A 471 -2.49 -20.38 -3.24
C PRO A 471 -2.71 -18.93 -3.72
N VAL A 472 -1.80 -18.03 -3.36
CA VAL A 472 -1.84 -16.63 -3.82
C VAL A 472 -0.63 -16.35 -4.71
N PHE A 473 -0.89 -15.81 -5.89
CA PHE A 473 0.14 -15.25 -6.75
C PHE A 473 0.38 -13.80 -6.33
N HIS A 474 1.52 -13.54 -5.72
CA HIS A 474 1.99 -12.18 -5.46
C HIS A 474 2.79 -11.67 -6.66
N ARG A 475 2.86 -10.34 -6.80
CA ARG A 475 3.70 -9.74 -7.83
C ARG A 475 5.15 -9.75 -7.35
N THR A 476 6.09 -9.70 -8.28
CA THR A 476 7.51 -9.58 -7.94
C THR A 476 8.09 -8.36 -8.63
N PHE A 477 9.02 -7.69 -7.94
CA PHE A 477 9.81 -6.66 -8.58
C PHE A 477 10.69 -7.27 -9.67
N GLY A 478 10.83 -6.56 -10.80
CA GLY A 478 11.76 -6.96 -11.85
C GLY A 478 13.19 -7.03 -11.31
N SER A 479 13.99 -7.99 -11.82
CA SER A 479 15.37 -8.18 -11.36
C SER A 479 16.24 -6.92 -11.53
N THR A 480 16.03 -6.18 -12.62
CA THR A 480 16.72 -4.90 -12.88
C THR A 480 16.38 -3.83 -11.85
N TYR A 481 15.11 -3.76 -11.42
CA TYR A 481 14.64 -2.84 -10.38
C TYR A 481 15.31 -3.16 -9.04
N VAL A 482 15.28 -4.43 -8.65
CA VAL A 482 15.88 -4.91 -7.39
C VAL A 482 17.39 -4.68 -7.37
N GLU A 483 18.09 -4.94 -8.48
CA GLU A 483 19.54 -4.69 -8.56
C GLU A 483 19.87 -3.19 -8.52
N ALA A 484 19.08 -2.35 -9.16
CA ALA A 484 19.23 -0.89 -9.08
C ALA A 484 19.05 -0.40 -7.63
N LEU A 485 18.01 -0.89 -6.93
CA LEU A 485 17.75 -0.58 -5.53
C LEU A 485 18.91 -1.03 -4.62
N LYS A 486 19.39 -2.28 -4.78
CA LYS A 486 20.54 -2.81 -4.03
C LYS A 486 21.82 -2.04 -4.31
N GLN A 487 22.04 -1.62 -5.56
CA GLN A 487 23.19 -0.79 -5.94
C GLN A 487 23.11 0.58 -5.28
N ALA A 488 21.95 1.23 -5.30
CA ALA A 488 21.74 2.51 -4.62
C ALA A 488 21.99 2.40 -3.11
N ARG A 489 21.49 1.34 -2.45
CA ARG A 489 21.79 1.07 -1.02
C ARG A 489 23.30 0.94 -0.75
N ARG A 490 24.03 0.24 -1.61
CA ARG A 490 25.51 0.12 -1.50
C ARG A 490 26.21 1.48 -1.68
N LEU A 491 25.69 2.34 -2.55
CA LEU A 491 26.21 3.70 -2.75
C LEU A 491 25.99 4.55 -1.49
N VAL A 492 24.77 4.56 -0.94
CA VAL A 492 24.45 5.29 0.30
C VAL A 492 25.31 4.80 1.47
N ALA A 493 25.50 3.48 1.61
CA ALA A 493 26.39 2.93 2.64
C ALA A 493 27.86 3.36 2.46
N THR A 494 28.33 3.48 1.21
CA THR A 494 29.67 3.99 0.92
C THR A 494 29.77 5.47 1.31
N TYR A 495 28.81 6.29 0.89
CA TYR A 495 28.75 7.70 1.22
C TYR A 495 28.71 7.93 2.74
N ARG A 496 27.84 7.20 3.46
CA ARG A 496 27.80 7.21 4.94
C ARG A 496 29.15 6.87 5.57
N SER A 497 29.89 5.91 5.02
CA SER A 497 31.22 5.56 5.54
C SER A 497 32.28 6.65 5.32
N MET A 498 32.05 7.53 4.35
CA MET A 498 32.93 8.65 4.04
C MET A 498 32.59 9.90 4.87
N LEU A 499 31.38 10.07 5.40
CA LEU A 499 31.05 11.29 6.14
C LEU A 499 31.87 11.45 7.43
N VAL A 500 32.33 12.68 7.68
CA VAL A 500 32.94 13.07 8.95
C VAL A 500 31.86 13.64 9.86
N GLY A 501 31.39 12.82 10.80
CA GLY A 501 30.29 13.15 11.71
C GLY A 501 28.95 12.57 11.27
N ASP A 502 27.90 12.89 12.03
CA ASP A 502 26.53 12.49 11.71
C ASP A 502 25.90 13.56 10.82
N GLY A 503 25.48 13.17 9.61
CA GLY A 503 24.71 14.00 8.69
C GLY A 503 23.36 13.34 8.38
N ASP A 504 22.33 14.16 8.16
CA ASP A 504 20.97 13.66 7.92
C ASP A 504 20.77 13.14 6.48
N GLU A 505 21.63 13.55 5.55
CA GLU A 505 21.47 13.27 4.13
C GLU A 505 21.45 11.76 3.79
N PRO A 506 22.39 10.91 4.27
CA PRO A 506 22.27 9.46 4.08
C PRO A 506 20.97 8.87 4.63
N ALA A 507 20.45 9.41 5.75
CA ALA A 507 19.19 8.94 6.33
C ALA A 507 17.99 9.36 5.46
N ARG A 508 18.02 10.56 4.86
CA ARG A 508 17.07 11.02 3.85
C ARG A 508 17.09 10.11 2.61
N LEU A 509 18.27 9.78 2.09
CA LEU A 509 18.44 8.89 0.95
C LEU A 509 17.95 7.46 1.23
N ASP A 510 18.27 6.89 2.40
CA ASP A 510 17.72 5.58 2.80
C ASP A 510 16.19 5.61 2.89
N THR A 511 15.61 6.73 3.35
CA THR A 511 14.15 6.91 3.38
C THR A 511 13.55 6.87 1.98
N MET A 512 14.19 7.51 0.99
CA MET A 512 13.76 7.43 -0.40
C MET A 512 13.84 6.00 -0.96
N LEU A 513 14.88 5.24 -0.61
CA LEU A 513 15.00 3.84 -1.03
C LEU A 513 13.93 2.94 -0.37
N LEU A 514 13.54 3.21 0.89
CA LEU A 514 12.41 2.52 1.51
C LEU A 514 11.09 2.86 0.82
N LEU A 515 10.86 4.13 0.44
CA LEU A 515 9.68 4.52 -0.35
C LEU A 515 9.62 3.78 -1.69
N ALA A 516 10.78 3.57 -2.34
CA ALA A 516 10.89 2.79 -3.58
C ALA A 516 10.51 1.30 -3.43
N GLU A 517 10.26 0.80 -2.22
CA GLU A 517 9.76 -0.56 -1.98
C GLU A 517 8.23 -0.65 -1.92
N SER A 518 7.54 0.49 -2.07
CA SER A 518 6.07 0.53 -2.00
C SER A 518 5.41 -0.42 -2.99
N ARG A 519 4.31 -1.05 -2.57
CA ARG A 519 3.50 -1.93 -3.43
C ARG A 519 3.04 -1.24 -4.72
N ARG A 520 2.88 0.10 -4.71
CA ARG A 520 2.53 0.88 -5.91
C ARG A 520 3.49 0.60 -7.08
N PHE A 521 4.78 0.50 -6.77
CA PHE A 521 5.83 0.35 -7.78
C PHE A 521 5.96 -1.08 -8.34
N LEU A 522 5.15 -2.03 -7.86
CA LEU A 522 4.94 -3.31 -8.55
C LEU A 522 4.11 -3.14 -9.83
N SER A 523 3.20 -2.15 -9.86
CA SER A 523 2.39 -1.82 -11.03
C SER A 523 3.00 -0.67 -11.84
N GLU A 524 3.70 0.26 -11.17
CA GLU A 524 4.28 1.46 -11.79
C GLU A 524 5.79 1.55 -11.50
N PRO A 525 6.61 0.62 -12.02
CA PRO A 525 8.04 0.55 -11.69
C PRO A 525 8.83 1.79 -12.15
N GLU A 526 8.38 2.49 -13.20
CA GLU A 526 9.04 3.70 -13.70
C GLU A 526 9.03 4.83 -12.67
N VAL A 527 7.91 5.00 -11.94
CA VAL A 527 7.79 5.99 -10.86
C VAL A 527 8.74 5.65 -9.71
N GLY A 528 8.80 4.37 -9.32
CA GLY A 528 9.73 3.90 -8.29
C GLY A 528 11.20 4.05 -8.69
N MET A 529 11.52 3.84 -9.98
CA MET A 529 12.86 4.04 -10.52
C MET A 529 13.33 5.50 -10.44
N ALA A 530 12.42 6.48 -10.43
CA ALA A 530 12.78 7.88 -10.23
C ALA A 530 13.39 8.12 -8.84
N PHE A 531 12.84 7.50 -7.78
CA PHE A 531 13.41 7.56 -6.43
C PHE A 531 14.81 6.94 -6.36
N ILE A 532 14.99 5.75 -6.96
CA ILE A 532 16.28 5.07 -7.02
C ILE A 532 17.30 5.90 -7.82
N GLY A 533 16.85 6.49 -8.93
CA GLY A 533 17.63 7.34 -9.81
C GLY A 533 18.12 8.60 -9.11
N GLU A 534 17.24 9.30 -8.37
CA GLU A 534 17.59 10.49 -7.61
C GLU A 534 18.64 10.19 -6.53
N VAL A 535 18.46 9.09 -5.79
CA VAL A 535 19.43 8.68 -4.76
C VAL A 535 20.79 8.39 -5.38
N ARG A 536 20.82 7.68 -6.51
CA ARG A 536 22.06 7.40 -7.23
C ARG A 536 22.71 8.69 -7.72
N GLY A 537 21.94 9.58 -8.36
CA GLY A 537 22.43 10.85 -8.88
C GLY A 537 23.02 11.74 -7.79
N THR A 538 22.36 11.81 -6.63
CA THR A 538 22.84 12.56 -5.46
C THR A 538 24.21 12.03 -4.99
N VAL A 539 24.33 10.73 -4.76
CA VAL A 539 25.59 10.13 -4.27
C VAL A 539 26.70 10.20 -5.34
N GLU A 540 26.37 9.96 -6.60
CA GLU A 540 27.34 10.09 -7.71
C GLU A 540 27.80 11.54 -7.89
N GLY A 541 26.94 12.53 -7.63
CA GLY A 541 27.30 13.94 -7.58
C GLY A 541 28.34 14.24 -6.50
N VAL A 542 28.13 13.72 -5.27
CA VAL A 542 29.11 13.85 -4.18
C VAL A 542 30.44 13.19 -4.54
N PHE A 543 30.41 11.99 -5.12
CA PHE A 543 31.62 11.29 -5.54
C PHE A 543 32.35 11.99 -6.67
N GLY A 544 31.62 12.53 -7.65
CA GLY A 544 32.19 13.29 -8.77
C GLY A 544 32.73 14.67 -8.38
N ALA A 545 32.36 15.18 -7.20
CA ALA A 545 32.91 16.42 -6.66
C ALA A 545 34.29 16.24 -6.02
N ILE A 546 34.75 14.99 -5.81
CA ILE A 546 36.12 14.71 -5.41
C ILE A 546 36.99 14.69 -6.66
N ALA A 547 38.07 15.47 -6.64
CA ALA A 547 38.97 15.60 -7.80
C ALA A 547 40.45 15.43 -7.42
N LEU A 548 41.19 14.71 -8.26
CA LEU A 548 42.65 14.58 -8.18
C LEU A 548 43.35 15.71 -8.96
N ASP A 549 43.68 16.79 -8.27
CA ASP A 549 44.43 17.96 -8.78
C ASP A 549 45.96 17.75 -8.80
N THR A 550 46.40 16.55 -9.18
CA THR A 550 47.82 16.18 -9.18
C THR A 550 48.49 16.51 -10.51
N ILE A 551 49.76 16.90 -10.46
CA ILE A 551 50.59 17.24 -11.64
C ILE A 551 50.92 15.96 -12.43
N ASP A 552 50.76 16.01 -13.76
CA ASP A 552 50.92 14.82 -14.62
C ASP A 552 52.34 14.25 -14.69
N VAL A 553 53.38 15.06 -14.43
CA VAL A 553 54.79 14.64 -14.50
C VAL A 553 55.55 15.06 -13.25
N ILE A 554 56.05 14.07 -12.51
CA ILE A 554 56.83 14.26 -11.28
C ILE A 554 58.24 13.71 -11.49
N THR A 555 59.27 14.47 -11.15
CA THR A 555 60.67 14.03 -11.27
C THR A 555 61.28 13.78 -9.90
N LEU A 556 61.72 12.54 -9.66
CA LEU A 556 62.39 12.11 -8.42
C LEU A 556 63.89 12.04 -8.68
N THR A 557 64.66 12.81 -7.92
CA THR A 557 66.12 12.92 -8.03
C THR A 557 66.89 11.89 -7.21
N SER A 558 66.20 11.13 -6.35
CA SER A 558 66.78 10.00 -5.61
C SER A 558 65.77 8.87 -5.42
N SER A 559 66.27 7.66 -5.14
CA SER A 559 65.46 6.46 -4.93
C SER A 559 64.61 6.49 -3.65
N THR A 560 64.82 7.51 -2.82
CA THR A 560 64.19 7.77 -1.52
C THR A 560 63.78 9.25 -1.36
N GLY A 561 63.67 10.01 -2.46
CA GLY A 561 63.61 11.48 -2.45
C GLY A 561 62.19 12.08 -2.44
N SER A 562 62.06 13.22 -1.73
CA SER A 562 60.98 14.26 -1.61
C SER A 562 59.48 13.88 -1.64
N GLY A 563 59.15 12.62 -1.86
CA GLY A 563 57.81 12.09 -1.98
C GLY A 563 57.07 12.52 -3.25
N ILE A 564 56.05 11.75 -3.63
CA ILE A 564 55.10 12.09 -4.70
C ILE A 564 54.02 12.98 -4.08
N PRO A 565 53.95 14.28 -4.40
CA PRO A 565 52.84 15.13 -3.96
C PRO A 565 51.58 14.75 -4.74
N VAL A 566 50.52 14.43 -4.01
CA VAL A 566 49.18 14.18 -4.54
C VAL A 566 48.27 15.23 -3.92
N THR A 567 47.67 16.06 -4.75
CA THR A 567 46.63 17.00 -4.32
C THR A 567 45.29 16.39 -4.65
N VAL A 568 44.39 16.44 -3.67
CA VAL A 568 43.00 16.05 -3.80
C VAL A 568 42.13 17.19 -3.28
N SER A 569 41.02 17.44 -3.96
CA SER A 569 40.04 18.45 -3.58
C SER A 569 38.68 17.81 -3.35
N ASN A 570 37.92 18.40 -2.45
CA ASN A 570 36.53 18.06 -2.19
C ASN A 570 35.66 19.27 -2.55
N GLY A 571 34.96 19.18 -3.67
CA GLY A 571 34.00 20.20 -4.12
C GLY A 571 32.58 19.99 -3.60
N SER A 572 32.33 18.98 -2.75
CA SER A 572 31.01 18.77 -2.13
C SER A 572 30.81 19.65 -0.90
N ASP A 573 29.55 19.74 -0.45
CA ASP A 573 29.17 20.49 0.76
C ASP A 573 29.45 19.72 2.06
N ASP A 574 29.85 18.45 1.96
CA ASP A 574 30.11 17.59 3.10
C ASP A 574 31.60 17.45 3.41
N ALA A 575 31.92 17.25 4.69
CA ALA A 575 33.25 16.81 5.09
C ALA A 575 33.40 15.29 4.88
N LEU A 576 34.43 14.88 4.13
CA LEU A 576 34.59 13.49 3.68
C LEU A 576 35.95 12.89 4.08
N ARG A 577 35.91 11.69 4.65
CA ARG A 577 37.03 10.79 4.88
C ARG A 577 37.28 9.94 3.64
N ILE A 578 38.52 10.00 3.16
CA ILE A 578 38.98 9.25 1.99
C ILE A 578 40.34 8.59 2.25
N THR A 579 40.66 7.60 1.43
CA THR A 579 41.92 6.89 1.47
C THR A 579 42.60 7.01 0.11
N LEU A 580 43.72 7.73 0.06
CA LEU A 580 44.56 7.83 -1.12
C LEU A 580 45.51 6.63 -1.20
N ARG A 581 45.60 5.99 -2.36
CA ARG A 581 46.47 4.84 -2.61
C ARG A 581 47.28 5.03 -3.89
N LEU A 582 48.59 4.81 -3.80
CA LEU A 582 49.49 4.75 -4.95
C LEU A 582 49.76 3.29 -5.34
N VAL A 583 49.50 2.96 -6.61
CA VAL A 583 49.70 1.62 -7.17
C VAL A 583 50.61 1.68 -8.39
N SER A 584 51.69 0.90 -8.39
CA SER A 584 52.53 0.69 -9.57
C SER A 584 53.41 -0.55 -9.38
N PRO A 585 53.64 -1.36 -10.44
CA PRO A 585 54.55 -2.50 -10.37
C PRO A 585 56.00 -2.09 -10.04
N ASN A 586 56.36 -0.84 -10.33
CA ASN A 586 57.67 -0.24 -10.13
C ASN A 586 57.89 0.32 -8.72
N LEU A 587 56.85 0.30 -7.87
CA LEU A 587 56.96 0.62 -6.45
C LEU A 587 57.25 -0.66 -5.66
N ARG A 588 58.10 -0.57 -4.64
CA ARG A 588 58.38 -1.69 -3.72
C ARG A 588 57.17 -2.08 -2.88
N ARG A 589 56.40 -1.10 -2.45
CA ARG A 589 55.16 -1.25 -1.69
C ARG A 589 54.15 -0.20 -2.15
N SER A 590 52.86 -0.53 -2.14
CA SER A 590 51.80 0.46 -2.26
C SER A 590 51.87 1.42 -1.08
N ALA A 591 51.72 2.72 -1.34
CA ALA A 591 51.66 3.74 -0.31
C ALA A 591 50.21 4.18 -0.14
N THR A 592 49.76 4.34 1.10
CA THR A 592 48.38 4.66 1.45
C THR A 592 48.35 5.75 2.50
N SER A 593 47.43 6.70 2.39
CA SER A 593 47.20 7.77 3.36
C SER A 593 45.72 8.02 3.51
N GLU A 594 45.24 8.05 4.75
CA GLU A 594 43.88 8.49 5.08
C GLU A 594 43.87 10.01 5.20
N LEU A 595 42.75 10.61 4.84
CA LEU A 595 42.55 12.06 4.79
C LEU A 595 41.12 12.40 5.16
N GLU A 596 40.95 13.49 5.88
CA GLU A 596 39.64 14.13 6.08
C GLU A 596 39.66 15.46 5.34
N LEU A 597 38.77 15.57 4.35
CA LEU A 597 38.63 16.74 3.50
C LEU A 597 37.38 17.51 3.89
N GLY A 598 37.55 18.73 4.39
CA GLY A 598 36.43 19.66 4.58
C GLY A 598 35.78 20.07 3.25
N PRO A 599 34.59 20.66 3.30
CA PRO A 599 33.88 21.13 2.10
C PRO A 599 34.64 22.27 1.42
N GLY A 600 34.79 22.18 0.10
CA GLY A 600 35.54 23.15 -0.72
C GLY A 600 37.06 23.17 -0.47
N VAL A 601 37.60 22.22 0.29
CA VAL A 601 39.02 22.20 0.68
C VAL A 601 39.84 21.35 -0.28
N SER A 602 41.01 21.87 -0.68
CA SER A 602 42.06 21.11 -1.35
C SER A 602 43.21 20.82 -0.38
N GLN A 603 43.70 19.59 -0.36
CA GLN A 603 44.81 19.19 0.49
C GLN A 603 45.84 18.36 -0.29
N THR A 604 47.13 18.66 -0.07
CA THR A 604 48.25 17.95 -0.68
C THR A 604 48.90 16.99 0.31
N VAL A 605 48.96 15.71 -0.04
CA VAL A 605 49.65 14.65 0.70
C VAL A 605 50.94 14.28 -0.03
N ARG A 606 52.06 14.16 0.69
CA ARG A 606 53.34 13.75 0.12
C ARG A 606 53.65 12.31 0.48
N PHE A 607 53.61 11.41 -0.51
CA PHE A 607 53.88 9.99 -0.33
C PHE A 607 55.37 9.69 -0.42
N GLN A 608 55.96 9.20 0.67
CA GLN A 608 57.31 8.63 0.63
C GLN A 608 57.26 7.26 -0.06
N VAL A 609 57.96 7.12 -1.18
CA VAL A 609 57.93 5.92 -2.02
C VAL A 609 59.33 5.36 -2.27
N GLU A 610 59.46 4.03 -2.27
CA GLU A 610 60.69 3.36 -2.69
C GLU A 610 60.52 2.73 -4.08
N LEU A 611 61.42 3.10 -4.99
CA LEU A 611 61.37 2.66 -6.39
C LEU A 611 62.15 1.35 -6.60
N LYS A 612 61.62 0.46 -7.44
CA LYS A 612 62.32 -0.76 -7.91
C LYS A 612 63.25 -0.49 -9.10
N THR A 613 62.95 0.55 -9.89
CA THR A 613 63.66 0.85 -11.14
C THR A 613 63.86 2.36 -11.34
N THR A 614 64.65 2.69 -12.34
CA THR A 614 65.00 4.05 -12.77
C THR A 614 64.42 4.31 -14.16
N GLY A 615 64.20 5.57 -14.54
CA GLY A 615 63.57 5.94 -15.82
C GLY A 615 62.13 6.44 -15.65
N ARG A 616 61.35 6.43 -16.74
CA ARG A 616 59.98 6.96 -16.79
C ARG A 616 58.98 5.81 -16.64
N PHE A 617 58.08 5.88 -15.66
CA PHE A 617 57.03 4.89 -15.46
C PHE A 617 55.74 5.53 -14.93
N GLN A 618 54.62 4.82 -15.12
CA GLN A 618 53.31 5.25 -14.63
C GLN A 618 53.07 4.81 -13.18
N VAL A 619 52.42 5.68 -12.42
CA VAL A 619 51.87 5.40 -11.10
C VAL A 619 50.39 5.77 -11.14
N LEU A 620 49.53 4.86 -10.68
CA LEU A 620 48.10 5.10 -10.56
C LEU A 620 47.82 5.66 -9.16
N VAL A 621 47.25 6.85 -9.11
CA VAL A 621 46.72 7.46 -7.90
C VAL A 621 45.26 7.10 -7.81
N GLN A 622 44.85 6.49 -6.71
CA GLN A 622 43.47 6.07 -6.47
C GLN A 622 42.92 6.74 -5.23
N VAL A 623 41.74 7.33 -5.34
CA VAL A 623 40.91 7.76 -4.21
C VAL A 623 39.94 6.64 -3.89
N LEU A 624 40.00 6.15 -2.65
CA LEU A 624 39.14 5.09 -2.15
C LEU A 624 38.27 5.65 -1.02
N SER A 625 37.05 5.14 -0.90
CA SER A 625 36.28 5.24 0.35
C SER A 625 36.98 4.44 1.47
N PRO A 626 36.64 4.68 2.75
CA PRO A 626 37.13 3.86 3.86
C PRO A 626 36.79 2.36 3.70
N GLY A 627 35.67 2.04 3.05
CA GLY A 627 35.30 0.67 2.69
C GLY A 627 36.08 0.06 1.51
N GLY A 628 37.03 0.78 0.92
CA GLY A 628 37.89 0.30 -0.17
C GLY A 628 37.29 0.40 -1.57
N ARG A 629 36.08 0.96 -1.71
CA ARG A 629 35.49 1.26 -3.03
C ARG A 629 36.29 2.37 -3.73
N LEU A 630 36.64 2.16 -4.99
CA LEU A 630 37.25 3.17 -5.85
C LEU A 630 36.25 4.28 -6.17
N ILE A 631 36.65 5.52 -5.90
CA ILE A 631 35.88 6.74 -6.17
C ILE A 631 36.42 7.43 -7.43
N GLU A 632 37.73 7.66 -7.46
CA GLU A 632 38.42 8.32 -8.57
C GLU A 632 39.79 7.67 -8.77
N GLU A 633 40.29 7.67 -10.01
CA GLU A 633 41.69 7.33 -10.28
C GLU A 633 42.30 8.20 -11.37
N ARG A 634 43.61 8.43 -11.25
CA ARG A 634 44.38 9.20 -12.23
C ARG A 634 45.77 8.62 -12.40
N GLU A 635 46.21 8.53 -13.65
CA GLU A 635 47.58 8.16 -13.97
C GLU A 635 48.51 9.36 -13.88
N ILE A 636 49.63 9.20 -13.18
CA ILE A 636 50.73 10.16 -13.15
C ILE A 636 52.00 9.52 -13.69
N VAL A 637 52.84 10.33 -14.32
CA VAL A 637 54.13 9.90 -14.84
C VAL A 637 55.23 10.28 -13.86
N VAL A 638 55.91 9.27 -13.32
CA VAL A 638 57.08 9.47 -12.46
C VAL A 638 58.35 9.25 -13.27
N ARG A 639 59.21 10.27 -13.31
CA ARG A 639 60.57 10.21 -13.87
C ARG A 639 61.57 10.04 -12.73
N SER A 640 62.31 8.94 -12.73
CA SER A 640 63.37 8.67 -11.75
C SER A 640 64.73 8.81 -12.41
N THR A 641 65.53 9.76 -11.92
CA THR A 641 66.97 9.89 -12.26
C THR A 641 67.86 9.27 -11.18
N ALA A 642 67.29 8.46 -10.28
CA ALA A 642 68.02 7.84 -9.18
C ALA A 642 69.21 7.02 -9.68
N TYR A 643 70.38 7.26 -9.11
CA TYR A 643 71.62 6.57 -9.47
C TYR A 643 71.52 5.06 -9.15
N ASN A 644 71.75 4.19 -10.13
CA ASN A 644 71.79 2.74 -9.93
C ASN A 644 73.04 2.39 -9.08
N ARG A 645 72.86 2.25 -7.76
CA ARG A 645 73.93 1.97 -6.79
C ARG A 645 74.73 0.71 -7.15
N THR A 646 74.06 -0.28 -7.75
CA THR A 646 74.67 -1.50 -8.28
C THR A 646 75.59 -1.21 -9.46
N ALA A 647 75.16 -0.35 -10.40
CA ALA A 647 76.03 0.09 -11.49
C ALA A 647 77.24 0.86 -10.94
N LEU A 648 77.08 1.72 -9.94
CA LEU A 648 78.20 2.41 -9.31
C LEU A 648 79.17 1.43 -8.62
N ILE A 649 78.68 0.43 -7.89
CA ILE A 649 79.53 -0.60 -7.25
C ILE A 649 80.23 -1.45 -8.32
N ILE A 650 79.56 -1.82 -9.41
CA ILE A 650 80.17 -2.56 -10.52
C ILE A 650 81.22 -1.68 -11.21
N THR A 651 80.94 -0.40 -11.42
CA THR A 651 81.88 0.52 -12.09
C THR A 651 83.06 0.86 -11.18
N ALA A 652 82.82 1.08 -9.89
CA ALA A 652 83.87 1.30 -8.89
C ALA A 652 84.69 0.02 -8.67
N GLY A 653 84.04 -1.14 -8.61
CA GLY A 653 84.70 -2.45 -8.54
C GLY A 653 85.53 -2.73 -9.79
N ALA A 654 85.00 -2.48 -10.98
CA ALA A 654 85.73 -2.60 -12.24
C ALA A 654 86.89 -1.59 -12.31
N ALA A 655 86.70 -0.36 -11.85
CA ALA A 655 87.76 0.65 -11.75
C ALA A 655 88.85 0.22 -10.75
N LEU A 656 88.48 -0.41 -9.63
CA LEU A 656 89.41 -0.89 -8.60
C LEU A 656 90.18 -2.14 -9.09
N VAL A 657 89.52 -3.03 -9.84
CA VAL A 657 90.17 -4.14 -10.57
C VAL A 657 91.11 -3.62 -11.65
N LEU A 658 90.70 -2.60 -12.42
CA LEU A 658 91.57 -1.94 -13.40
C LEU A 658 92.77 -1.26 -12.73
N LEU A 659 92.59 -0.61 -11.58
CA LEU A 659 93.66 -0.02 -10.78
C LEU A 659 94.62 -1.10 -10.24
N LEU A 660 94.10 -2.25 -9.78
CA LEU A 660 94.90 -3.41 -9.34
C LEU A 660 95.68 -4.06 -10.50
N LEU A 661 95.08 -4.15 -11.69
CA LEU A 661 95.75 -4.63 -12.90
C LEU A 661 96.81 -3.63 -13.39
N TRP A 662 96.55 -2.33 -13.26
CA TRP A 662 97.49 -1.27 -13.61
C TRP A 662 98.67 -1.20 -12.63
N SER A 663 98.44 -1.38 -11.31
CA SER A 663 99.50 -1.43 -10.31
C SER A 663 100.39 -2.67 -10.46
N ARG A 664 99.86 -3.77 -10.98
CA ARG A 664 100.64 -4.98 -11.31
C ARG A 664 101.64 -4.74 -12.46
N ARG A 665 101.45 -3.71 -13.29
CA ARG A 665 102.39 -3.30 -14.35
C ARG A 665 103.65 -2.62 -13.81
N PHE A 666 103.63 -2.16 -12.56
CA PHE A 666 104.77 -1.53 -11.87
C PHE A 666 105.54 -2.47 -10.94
N LEU A 667 105.23 -3.77 -10.90
CA LEU A 667 106.07 -4.74 -10.21
C LEU A 667 107.29 -5.11 -11.08
N PRO A 668 108.53 -4.86 -10.63
CA PRO A 668 109.74 -5.15 -11.39
C PRO A 668 109.93 -6.66 -11.56
N ARG A 669 110.13 -7.09 -12.81
CA ARG A 669 110.65 -8.44 -13.13
C ARG A 669 112.06 -8.56 -12.55
N ARG A 670 112.26 -9.45 -11.58
CA ARG A 670 113.60 -9.96 -11.25
C ARG A 670 114.09 -10.81 -12.42
N THR A 671 115.23 -10.42 -12.96
CA THR A 671 116.11 -11.20 -13.82
C THR A 671 116.73 -12.37 -13.05
N SER A 672 116.58 -13.57 -13.59
CA SER A 672 117.60 -14.62 -13.60
C SER A 672 117.25 -15.59 -14.72
#